data_AF-A0A2E6C302-F1
#
_entry.id   AF-A0A2E6C302-F1
#
_cell.length_a   1.000
_cell.length_b   1.000
_cell.length_c   1.000
_cell.angle_alpha   90.00
_cell.angle_beta   90.00
_cell.angle_gamma   90.00
#
_symmetry.space_group_name_H-M   'P 1'
#
loop_
_entity.id
_entity.type
_entity.pdbx_description
1 polymer ?
#
loop_
_entity_poly.entity_id
_entity_poly.type
_entity_poly.pdbx_seq_one_letter_code
_entity_poly.pdbx_strand_id
1 'polypeptide(L)'
;MAVVIPFLQCQIERRLKPSIRYWERIPPCQSAPSIPTTLIFHYNKVLSANAKSDLEGFWITRSLDVKKCFTSVEIWSAGLSTQEDEYPLGTCVMFHRTFSYLRQYGVSHWLQYEPDVVPIRKGWLARALFLVEDNPTCGLWWQLGSEPSYDSVTDFLLTSTGTKDVDLHINGNALYCVNSSEFALYRLAVRQMSPPMGCFGDTHLGEFNGLDHALYRLRHSSPWKQSTERFHYKFRLDPFIRNFGSAAFDLQAVRTMYPDTYLIHGKYQTLSRTERIHARLSNRVHLSIEEENKISRLHWQAVGRLPTNSELHLWFKIFLINNEREGVLLKLINRLHHACDFKRPDWTLMQYFDSYSQLAVVSSFLKIRQVMPGPVDVAAVAKHVVIINQFQQYCKLAVKQACKKAKKPVISSTYDSYCLRDPPAHFLRLFDENWQFIGSDEKTLHVRRYGKIYKLKEAVSCREVKMVHGSLNCKSKLISSFISSTPHVRRRLPARDTKSSLFVDKIRVRYPSTNFHLVSNSGSDFIKSHIYFLESGALQRRGTVWTTDFHAGPFAGNQAIFSEINIKIDARIDFGNCVYFKDDSGGSVCANVKGLKVLANNDWNGFGLHPCPAQTRKDFYYAYVDDPEFQQVGAVMCSHPVANCELYMPFDKPIILYLTTRLEFGRNDRHVPWREPWMRRAGSSEAWKAWIDNFMKIAEKEHNVILANNEYDAKYVEYFTGIKPQIIPSWSGPSLTDLGRFDPYLPTKLDILLTPYRTNLEYHAEDIPTDGWPNMDAKPIMNVPLNHPIFDEIDTVEAHSNVEFNIVTMAEAYPRGYSRIEDLREYPLFLFIPYQASVMSFFELYRLGVPMLVPSQKLLLRWMKDHRLLFERVYGDPANILLPKMDLPSPNSFRVEDAKQWIQFYDIYQRQNFPHLLYFDSWSHAIQLTQTTDLASISAKMNQHNRAEFVRISALWQEVFDRTNMRNRNSHRQDPRNLDFESALWRQYRTTVRSDDHNMCKRHGSYKMFSGRSRSNEFLFSEGFSKCSEHQSKLKPPSAYQSNLFDVISGKYLQRCTDTHFDERANRLTCATKHGAAEVANPYACSTLKFTHSDQLLCF
;
A
#
# COMPACT_ATOMS: atom_id res chain seq x y z
N MET A 1 -20.09 -30.31 23.02
CA MET A 1 -19.92 -28.96 22.44
C MET A 1 -21.30 -28.33 22.22
N ALA A 2 -21.42 -27.00 22.19
CA ALA A 2 -22.64 -26.34 21.72
C ALA A 2 -22.38 -25.47 20.47
N VAL A 3 -23.37 -25.38 19.58
CA VAL A 3 -23.46 -24.34 18.55
C VAL A 3 -24.58 -23.41 18.97
N VAL A 4 -24.29 -22.15 19.29
CA VAL A 4 -25.31 -21.19 19.74
C VAL A 4 -25.55 -20.16 18.65
N ILE A 5 -26.81 -20.01 18.28
CA ILE A 5 -27.28 -19.00 17.33
C ILE A 5 -28.08 -17.95 18.10
N PRO A 6 -27.51 -16.79 18.44
CA PRO A 6 -28.25 -15.69 19.02
C PRO A 6 -29.11 -15.01 17.95
N PHE A 7 -30.33 -14.64 18.29
CA PHE A 7 -31.19 -13.95 17.34
C PHE A 7 -32.20 -13.03 18.03
N LEU A 8 -32.65 -12.03 17.26
CA LEU A 8 -33.76 -11.13 17.56
C LEU A 8 -35.03 -11.63 16.87
N GLN A 9 -36.20 -11.18 17.36
CA GLN A 9 -37.49 -11.57 16.78
C GLN A 9 -37.57 -11.28 15.27
N CYS A 10 -37.07 -10.13 14.84
CA CYS A 10 -37.09 -9.71 13.44
C CYS A 10 -36.17 -10.54 12.53
N GLN A 11 -35.24 -11.29 13.11
CA GLN A 11 -34.27 -12.12 12.38
C GLN A 11 -34.79 -13.53 12.10
N ILE A 12 -35.86 -13.99 12.77
CA ILE A 12 -36.37 -15.36 12.62
C ILE A 12 -36.63 -15.71 11.14
N GLU A 13 -37.49 -14.94 10.47
CA GLU A 13 -37.85 -15.20 9.08
C GLU A 13 -36.78 -14.76 8.08
N ARG A 14 -36.08 -13.66 8.37
CA ARG A 14 -35.21 -13.00 7.38
C ARG A 14 -33.77 -13.51 7.38
N ARG A 15 -33.30 -14.09 8.49
CA ARG A 15 -31.88 -14.51 8.62
C ARG A 15 -31.75 -15.92 9.19
N LEU A 16 -32.39 -16.20 10.32
CA LEU A 16 -32.25 -17.47 11.02
C LEU A 16 -32.76 -18.66 10.19
N LYS A 17 -34.05 -18.65 9.80
CA LYS A 17 -34.63 -19.73 8.98
C LYS A 17 -33.90 -19.90 7.64
N PRO A 18 -33.57 -18.83 6.88
CA PRO A 18 -32.76 -18.94 5.68
C PRO A 18 -31.36 -19.54 5.90
N SER A 19 -30.65 -19.12 6.95
CA SER A 19 -29.31 -19.65 7.28
C SER A 19 -29.36 -21.16 7.54
N ILE A 20 -30.37 -21.63 8.28
CA ILE A 20 -30.52 -23.07 8.56
C ILE A 20 -31.02 -23.85 7.35
N ARG A 21 -31.92 -23.30 6.52
CA ARG A 21 -32.29 -23.91 5.23
C ARG A 21 -31.06 -24.14 4.36
N TYR A 22 -30.11 -23.22 4.40
CA TYR A 22 -28.89 -23.33 3.63
C TYR A 22 -28.01 -24.53 4.06
N TRP A 23 -28.16 -25.02 5.29
CA TRP A 23 -27.50 -26.24 5.77
C TRP A 23 -27.98 -27.50 5.04
N GLU A 24 -29.15 -27.50 4.40
CA GLU A 24 -29.59 -28.63 3.58
C GLU A 24 -28.71 -28.79 2.32
N ARG A 25 -28.16 -27.69 1.80
CA ARG A 25 -27.21 -27.71 0.67
C ARG A 25 -25.78 -27.98 1.13
N ILE A 26 -25.44 -27.46 2.31
CA ILE A 26 -24.10 -27.53 2.89
C ILE A 26 -24.22 -28.10 4.31
N PRO A 27 -24.41 -29.43 4.43
CA PRO A 27 -24.68 -30.08 5.71
C PRO A 27 -23.56 -29.84 6.73
N PRO A 28 -23.89 -29.64 8.02
CA PRO A 28 -22.91 -29.40 9.07
C PRO A 28 -21.91 -30.54 9.23
N CYS A 29 -22.37 -31.77 9.03
CA CYS A 29 -21.59 -32.99 9.18
C CYS A 29 -21.92 -33.96 8.03
N GLN A 30 -21.04 -34.93 7.79
CA GLN A 30 -21.32 -36.05 6.86
C GLN A 30 -21.94 -37.23 7.61
N SER A 31 -21.37 -37.55 8.78
CA SER A 31 -21.85 -38.54 9.75
C SER A 31 -22.18 -37.87 11.08
N ALA A 32 -23.01 -38.52 11.89
CA ALA A 32 -23.27 -38.06 13.26
C ALA A 32 -21.94 -37.91 14.02
N PRO A 33 -21.73 -36.80 14.73
CA PRO A 33 -20.47 -36.56 15.43
C PRO A 33 -20.28 -37.50 16.63
N SER A 34 -19.04 -37.91 16.88
CA SER A 34 -18.62 -38.68 18.06
C SER A 34 -18.81 -37.88 19.36
N ILE A 35 -18.63 -36.57 19.29
CA ILE A 35 -18.80 -35.66 20.43
C ILE A 35 -20.26 -35.18 20.48
N PRO A 36 -20.95 -35.35 21.63
CA PRO A 36 -22.28 -34.80 21.83
C PRO A 36 -22.32 -33.30 21.53
N THR A 37 -23.17 -32.93 20.58
CA THR A 37 -23.26 -31.55 20.09
C THR A 37 -24.69 -31.04 20.18
N THR A 38 -24.90 -29.98 20.95
CA THR A 38 -26.23 -29.35 21.13
C THR A 38 -26.34 -28.10 20.27
N LEU A 39 -27.39 -27.99 19.46
CA LEU A 39 -27.76 -26.74 18.78
C LEU A 39 -28.63 -25.91 19.72
N ILE A 40 -28.27 -24.64 19.95
CA ILE A 40 -28.99 -23.76 20.87
C ILE A 40 -29.47 -22.53 20.12
N PHE A 41 -30.78 -22.36 20.02
CA PHE A 41 -31.41 -21.12 19.59
C PHE A 41 -31.52 -20.19 20.78
N HIS A 42 -30.68 -19.16 20.85
CA HIS A 42 -30.70 -18.23 21.98
C HIS A 42 -31.45 -16.96 21.58
N TYR A 43 -32.61 -16.73 22.17
CA TYR A 43 -33.43 -15.55 21.93
C TYR A 43 -33.10 -14.45 22.95
N ASN A 44 -33.09 -13.19 22.54
CA ASN A 44 -32.73 -12.07 23.42
C ASN A 44 -33.77 -11.79 24.52
N LYS A 45 -35.07 -11.82 24.23
CA LYS A 45 -36.15 -11.56 25.21
C LYS A 45 -36.69 -12.84 25.83
N VAL A 46 -37.76 -12.71 26.61
CA VAL A 46 -38.62 -13.84 26.99
C VAL A 46 -39.34 -14.34 25.74
N LEU A 47 -39.06 -15.58 25.34
CA LEU A 47 -39.64 -16.17 24.14
C LEU A 47 -41.13 -16.46 24.36
N SER A 48 -41.99 -15.94 23.48
CA SER A 48 -43.42 -16.30 23.50
C SER A 48 -43.60 -17.79 23.16
N ALA A 49 -44.64 -18.43 23.72
CA ALA A 49 -44.96 -19.83 23.43
C ALA A 49 -45.11 -20.08 21.92
N ASN A 50 -45.70 -19.13 21.19
CA ASN A 50 -45.86 -19.21 19.73
C ASN A 50 -44.52 -19.17 18.99
N ALA A 51 -43.60 -18.28 19.37
CA ALA A 51 -42.28 -18.20 18.74
C ALA A 51 -41.42 -19.45 19.04
N LYS A 52 -41.56 -20.02 20.24
CA LYS A 52 -40.94 -21.30 20.59
C LYS A 52 -41.47 -22.43 19.72
N SER A 53 -42.80 -22.57 19.65
CA SER A 53 -43.46 -23.61 18.84
C SER A 53 -43.13 -23.48 17.35
N ASP A 54 -43.05 -22.25 16.82
CA ASP A 54 -42.64 -21.99 15.43
C ASP A 54 -41.21 -22.45 15.15
N LEU A 55 -40.26 -22.18 16.05
CA LEU A 55 -38.88 -22.65 15.89
C LEU A 55 -38.74 -24.17 16.04
N GLU A 56 -39.48 -24.78 16.98
CA GLU A 56 -39.53 -26.24 17.13
C GLU A 56 -40.11 -26.90 15.88
N GLY A 57 -41.26 -26.40 15.40
CA GLY A 57 -41.87 -26.85 14.15
C GLY A 57 -40.93 -26.68 12.96
N PHE A 58 -40.26 -25.53 12.85
CA PHE A 58 -39.26 -25.29 11.81
C PHE A 58 -38.10 -26.29 11.89
N TRP A 59 -37.58 -26.57 13.08
CA TRP A 59 -36.50 -27.55 13.27
C TRP A 59 -36.93 -28.98 12.91
N ILE A 60 -38.14 -29.40 13.32
CA ILE A 60 -38.68 -30.73 13.03
C ILE A 60 -38.71 -31.00 11.50
N THR A 61 -39.04 -29.97 10.72
CA THR A 61 -39.09 -30.06 9.24
C THR A 61 -37.72 -30.10 8.55
N ARG A 62 -36.60 -29.93 9.27
CA ARG A 62 -35.26 -30.01 8.66
C ARG A 62 -34.95 -31.45 8.23
N SER A 63 -34.08 -31.61 7.23
CA SER A 63 -33.67 -32.91 6.71
C SER A 63 -32.96 -33.77 7.77
N LEU A 64 -33.02 -35.09 7.61
CA LEU A 64 -32.31 -36.03 8.50
C LEU A 64 -30.79 -35.79 8.46
N ASP A 65 -30.24 -35.37 7.31
CA ASP A 65 -28.82 -35.04 7.15
C ASP A 65 -28.37 -33.85 8.00
N VAL A 66 -29.24 -32.88 8.24
CA VAL A 66 -28.95 -31.77 9.15
C VAL A 66 -29.20 -32.19 10.60
N LYS A 67 -30.32 -32.86 10.88
CA LYS A 67 -30.71 -33.24 12.25
C LYS A 67 -29.72 -34.21 12.89
N LYS A 68 -29.18 -35.18 12.14
CA LYS A 68 -28.20 -36.16 12.64
C LYS A 68 -26.89 -35.54 13.12
N CYS A 69 -26.61 -34.29 12.73
CA CYS A 69 -25.40 -33.57 13.15
C CYS A 69 -25.47 -33.04 14.58
N PHE A 70 -26.64 -33.03 15.20
CA PHE A 70 -26.84 -32.51 16.55
C PHE A 70 -27.50 -33.59 17.42
N THR A 71 -26.94 -33.81 18.59
CA THR A 71 -27.44 -34.77 19.58
C THR A 71 -28.73 -34.27 20.23
N SER A 72 -28.82 -32.96 20.44
CA SER A 72 -30.01 -32.29 20.96
C SER A 72 -30.15 -30.89 20.39
N VAL A 73 -31.37 -30.35 20.44
CA VAL A 73 -31.68 -28.98 20.06
C VAL A 73 -32.46 -28.33 21.18
N GLU A 74 -31.99 -27.15 21.60
CA GLU A 74 -32.52 -26.40 22.72
C GLU A 74 -32.92 -24.99 22.27
N ILE A 75 -33.91 -24.42 22.94
CA ILE A 75 -34.32 -23.03 22.72
C ILE A 75 -34.23 -22.29 24.05
N TRP A 76 -33.30 -21.36 24.12
CA TRP A 76 -33.03 -20.56 25.31
C TRP A 76 -33.55 -19.14 25.16
N SER A 77 -33.92 -18.55 26.28
CA SER A 77 -34.30 -17.15 26.37
C SER A 77 -33.30 -16.46 27.28
N ALA A 78 -32.61 -15.44 26.78
CA ALA A 78 -31.75 -14.61 27.61
C ALA A 78 -32.59 -13.83 28.61
N GLY A 79 -33.85 -13.48 28.29
CA GLY A 79 -34.75 -12.76 29.20
C GLY A 79 -34.29 -11.33 29.47
N LEU A 80 -33.74 -10.65 28.45
CA LEU A 80 -33.34 -9.26 28.56
C LEU A 80 -34.57 -8.38 28.82
N SER A 81 -34.45 -7.46 29.79
CA SER A 81 -35.43 -6.37 29.95
C SER A 81 -35.37 -5.41 28.75
N THR A 82 -36.37 -4.54 28.58
CA THR A 82 -36.35 -3.51 27.51
C THR A 82 -35.12 -2.62 27.59
N GLN A 83 -34.64 -2.31 28.80
CA GLN A 83 -33.44 -1.49 29.02
C GLN A 83 -32.15 -2.26 28.68
N GLU A 84 -32.12 -3.56 28.97
CA GLU A 84 -30.97 -4.40 28.61
C GLU A 84 -30.93 -4.67 27.11
N ASP A 85 -32.07 -4.73 26.43
CA ASP A 85 -32.20 -5.05 25.00
C ASP A 85 -31.93 -3.85 24.06
N GLU A 86 -30.99 -2.98 24.44
CA GLU A 86 -30.49 -1.90 23.60
C GLU A 86 -29.10 -2.26 23.08
N TYR A 87 -28.83 -2.02 21.79
CA TYR A 87 -27.48 -2.25 21.28
C TYR A 87 -26.52 -1.15 21.78
N PRO A 88 -25.29 -1.50 22.25
CA PRO A 88 -24.69 -2.83 22.25
C PRO A 88 -24.87 -3.63 23.55
N LEU A 89 -25.51 -3.04 24.58
CA LEU A 89 -25.74 -3.65 25.89
C LEU A 89 -26.42 -5.03 25.80
N GLY A 90 -27.44 -5.17 24.97
CA GLY A 90 -28.21 -6.42 24.84
C GLY A 90 -27.36 -7.59 24.38
N THR A 91 -26.53 -7.35 23.36
CA THR A 91 -25.56 -8.33 22.88
C THR A 91 -24.54 -8.66 23.98
N CYS A 92 -23.99 -7.65 24.68
CA CYS A 92 -23.06 -7.87 25.81
C CYS A 92 -23.69 -8.78 26.90
N VAL A 93 -24.90 -8.46 27.37
CA VAL A 93 -25.58 -9.18 28.46
C VAL A 93 -25.97 -10.59 28.02
N MET A 94 -26.49 -10.74 26.80
CA MET A 94 -26.84 -12.04 26.23
C MET A 94 -25.62 -12.96 26.13
N PHE A 95 -24.47 -12.44 25.70
CA PHE A 95 -23.21 -13.20 25.63
C PHE A 95 -22.77 -13.69 27.02
N HIS A 96 -22.84 -12.82 28.04
CA HIS A 96 -22.54 -13.19 29.42
C HIS A 96 -23.48 -14.26 29.97
N ARG A 97 -24.79 -14.13 29.73
CA ARG A 97 -25.79 -15.13 30.13
C ARG A 97 -25.53 -16.46 29.42
N THR A 98 -25.17 -16.44 28.13
CA THR A 98 -24.80 -17.63 27.35
C THR A 98 -23.68 -18.43 28.02
N PHE A 99 -22.57 -17.78 28.36
CA PHE A 99 -21.47 -18.46 29.05
C PHE A 99 -21.88 -19.08 30.39
N SER A 100 -22.75 -18.39 31.13
CA SER A 100 -23.19 -18.84 32.45
C SER A 100 -24.05 -20.09 32.34
N TYR A 101 -25.00 -20.07 31.40
CA TYR A 101 -25.84 -21.24 31.08
C TYR A 101 -25.00 -22.39 30.56
N LEU A 102 -24.16 -22.19 29.55
CA LEU A 102 -23.33 -23.25 28.98
C LEU A 102 -22.48 -23.97 30.04
N ARG A 103 -21.91 -23.23 31.01
CA ARG A 103 -21.15 -23.81 32.12
C ARG A 103 -22.04 -24.65 33.05
N GLN A 104 -23.25 -24.19 33.37
CA GLN A 104 -24.22 -24.93 34.17
C GLN A 104 -24.67 -26.23 33.49
N TYR A 105 -24.80 -26.22 32.16
CA TYR A 105 -25.13 -27.40 31.35
C TYR A 105 -23.92 -28.29 31.03
N GLY A 106 -22.75 -28.06 31.62
CA GLY A 106 -21.56 -28.89 31.42
C GLY A 106 -20.97 -28.81 30.01
N VAL A 107 -21.26 -27.75 29.25
CA VAL A 107 -20.70 -27.56 27.90
C VAL A 107 -19.25 -27.11 28.01
N SER A 108 -18.32 -27.89 27.44
CA SER A 108 -16.89 -27.57 27.46
C SER A 108 -16.50 -26.47 26.46
N HIS A 109 -17.08 -26.50 25.27
CA HIS A 109 -16.76 -25.62 24.14
C HIS A 109 -18.02 -25.16 23.40
N TRP A 110 -17.93 -23.98 22.83
CA TRP A 110 -19.04 -23.32 22.17
C TRP A 110 -18.61 -22.60 20.89
N LEU A 111 -19.29 -22.87 19.78
CA LEU A 111 -19.24 -22.06 18.55
C LEU A 111 -20.35 -21.01 18.55
N GLN A 112 -19.98 -19.75 18.56
CA GLN A 112 -20.86 -18.61 18.34
C GLN A 112 -21.14 -18.50 16.83
N TYR A 113 -22.38 -18.80 16.42
CA TYR A 113 -22.81 -18.85 15.02
C TYR A 113 -23.92 -17.83 14.81
N GLU A 114 -23.60 -16.58 14.50
CA GLU A 114 -24.61 -15.56 14.26
C GLU A 114 -25.43 -15.84 12.98
N PRO A 115 -26.67 -15.30 12.86
CA PRO A 115 -27.53 -15.55 11.71
C PRO A 115 -26.97 -15.08 10.34
N ASP A 116 -25.93 -14.26 10.32
CA ASP A 116 -25.18 -13.82 9.14
C ASP A 116 -23.86 -14.57 8.91
N VAL A 117 -23.62 -15.66 9.65
CA VAL A 117 -22.60 -16.65 9.31
C VAL A 117 -23.13 -17.58 8.22
N VAL A 118 -22.35 -17.75 7.15
CA VAL A 118 -22.67 -18.61 6.02
C VAL A 118 -21.68 -19.75 5.92
N PRO A 119 -22.11 -21.03 5.93
CA PRO A 119 -21.24 -22.15 5.69
C PRO A 119 -20.92 -22.26 4.20
N ILE A 120 -19.66 -22.38 3.84
CA ILE A 120 -19.24 -22.52 2.44
C ILE A 120 -18.78 -23.92 2.09
N ARG A 121 -18.59 -24.81 3.08
CA ARG A 121 -18.18 -26.20 2.87
C ARG A 121 -18.98 -27.16 3.73
N LYS A 122 -19.24 -28.35 3.18
CA LYS A 122 -19.85 -29.46 3.93
C LYS A 122 -18.91 -29.88 5.05
N GLY A 123 -19.45 -30.36 6.16
CA GLY A 123 -18.61 -30.83 7.27
C GLY A 123 -18.02 -29.70 8.13
N TRP A 124 -18.57 -28.48 8.09
CA TRP A 124 -18.08 -27.37 8.90
C TRP A 124 -18.16 -27.65 10.41
N LEU A 125 -19.16 -28.41 10.86
CA LEU A 125 -19.26 -28.81 12.27
C LEU A 125 -18.20 -29.86 12.60
N ALA A 126 -17.92 -30.80 11.69
CA ALA A 126 -16.85 -31.76 11.87
C ALA A 126 -15.49 -31.07 12.01
N ARG A 127 -15.23 -30.02 11.21
CA ARG A 127 -14.03 -29.19 11.36
C ARG A 127 -13.99 -28.45 12.71
N ALA A 128 -15.11 -27.88 13.15
CA ALA A 128 -15.19 -27.23 14.46
C ALA A 128 -14.92 -28.21 15.60
N LEU A 129 -15.45 -29.43 15.52
CA LEU A 129 -15.22 -30.49 16.49
C LEU A 129 -13.77 -30.95 16.54
N PHE A 130 -13.12 -31.09 15.38
CA PHE A 130 -11.68 -31.36 15.30
C PHE A 130 -10.85 -30.29 16.04
N LEU A 131 -11.19 -29.00 15.87
CA LEU A 131 -10.52 -27.91 16.60
C LEU A 131 -10.75 -27.98 18.12
N VAL A 132 -11.93 -28.45 18.54
CA VAL A 132 -12.27 -28.67 19.96
C VAL A 132 -11.53 -29.88 20.54
N GLU A 133 -11.39 -30.98 19.78
CA GLU A 133 -10.63 -32.17 20.16
C GLU A 133 -9.16 -31.87 20.40
N ASP A 134 -8.59 -30.90 19.68
CA ASP A 134 -7.22 -30.42 19.87
C ASP A 134 -7.06 -29.56 21.16
N ASN A 135 -8.16 -29.04 21.71
CA ASN A 135 -8.13 -28.16 22.90
C ASN A 135 -9.00 -28.66 24.08
N PRO A 136 -8.94 -29.94 24.47
CA PRO A 136 -9.92 -30.53 25.40
C PRO A 136 -9.91 -29.88 26.80
N THR A 137 -8.77 -29.31 27.21
CA THR A 137 -8.54 -28.72 28.53
C THR A 137 -8.51 -27.18 28.53
N CYS A 138 -8.84 -26.52 27.41
CA CYS A 138 -8.60 -25.08 27.22
C CYS A 138 -7.11 -24.66 27.34
N GLY A 139 -6.20 -25.62 27.23
CA GLY A 139 -4.75 -25.42 27.37
C GLY A 139 -4.12 -24.66 26.20
N LEU A 140 -4.70 -24.72 25.01
CA LEU A 140 -4.16 -24.07 23.81
C LEU A 140 -4.77 -22.70 23.58
N TRP A 141 -6.10 -22.58 23.68
CA TRP A 141 -6.82 -21.33 23.42
C TRP A 141 -8.10 -21.20 24.27
N TRP A 142 -8.53 -19.96 24.47
CA TRP A 142 -9.80 -19.57 25.10
C TRP A 142 -10.80 -19.06 24.08
N GLN A 143 -10.32 -18.29 23.09
CA GLN A 143 -11.10 -17.81 21.96
C GLN A 143 -10.29 -18.09 20.68
N LEU A 144 -10.89 -18.85 19.78
CA LEU A 144 -10.36 -19.14 18.45
C LEU A 144 -11.33 -18.52 17.44
N GLY A 145 -11.03 -17.32 16.97
CA GLY A 145 -11.98 -16.54 16.18
C GLY A 145 -11.59 -16.29 14.75
N SER A 146 -12.41 -15.48 14.10
CA SER A 146 -12.44 -15.34 12.66
C SER A 146 -11.30 -14.48 12.11
N GLU A 147 -10.61 -15.00 11.10
CA GLU A 147 -9.55 -14.28 10.40
C GLU A 147 -10.16 -13.12 9.58
N PRO A 148 -9.77 -11.85 9.81
CA PRO A 148 -10.30 -10.72 9.05
C PRO A 148 -9.82 -10.80 7.59
N SER A 149 -10.71 -10.52 6.63
CA SER A 149 -10.41 -10.54 5.19
C SER A 149 -11.16 -9.47 4.41
N TYR A 150 -11.49 -8.36 5.05
CA TYR A 150 -12.01 -7.17 4.39
C TYR A 150 -10.88 -6.15 4.17
N ASP A 151 -10.87 -5.53 2.99
CA ASP A 151 -9.83 -4.56 2.56
C ASP A 151 -9.70 -3.36 3.51
N SER A 152 -10.78 -3.03 4.23
CA SER A 152 -10.89 -1.84 5.09
C SER A 152 -10.24 -1.96 6.47
N VAL A 153 -9.48 -3.02 6.79
CA VAL A 153 -8.64 -3.01 8.01
C VAL A 153 -7.66 -1.82 7.97
N THR A 154 -7.36 -1.29 6.78
CA THR A 154 -6.59 -0.06 6.60
C THR A 154 -7.42 1.24 6.56
N ASP A 155 -8.71 1.21 6.19
CA ASP A 155 -9.55 2.43 6.11
C ASP A 155 -10.25 2.78 7.42
N PHE A 156 -10.43 1.80 8.31
CA PHE A 156 -10.90 2.04 9.69
C PHE A 156 -9.82 2.72 10.58
N LEU A 157 -8.64 3.01 10.02
CA LEU A 157 -7.45 3.51 10.72
C LEU A 157 -7.40 5.02 10.96
N LEU A 158 -8.39 5.77 10.47
CA LEU A 158 -8.52 7.19 10.75
C LEU A 158 -9.70 7.40 11.68
N THR A 159 -9.49 7.15 12.99
CA THR A 159 -10.28 7.89 13.97
C THR A 159 -10.01 9.39 13.76
N SER A 160 -10.99 10.23 14.09
CA SER A 160 -10.86 11.70 14.04
C SER A 160 -9.69 12.27 14.86
N THR A 161 -8.94 11.42 15.59
CA THR A 161 -7.80 11.76 16.43
C THR A 161 -6.44 11.41 15.83
N GLY A 162 -6.36 10.76 14.65
CA GLY A 162 -5.09 10.48 13.95
C GLY A 162 -4.14 9.49 14.65
N THR A 163 -4.62 8.77 15.68
CA THR A 163 -3.84 7.76 16.41
C THR A 163 -4.18 6.36 15.87
N LYS A 164 -3.16 5.64 15.37
CA LYS A 164 -3.22 4.26 14.84
C LYS A 164 -3.47 3.20 15.92
N ASP A 165 -4.52 3.33 16.73
CA ASP A 165 -4.96 2.23 17.59
C ASP A 165 -5.90 1.33 16.79
N VAL A 166 -5.32 0.35 16.10
CA VAL A 166 -6.07 -0.66 15.34
C VAL A 166 -6.90 -1.50 16.32
N ASP A 167 -8.22 -1.53 16.15
CA ASP A 167 -9.08 -2.42 16.93
C ASP A 167 -8.97 -3.85 16.40
N LEU A 168 -7.89 -4.55 16.78
CA LEU A 168 -7.62 -5.95 16.43
C LEU A 168 -8.43 -6.93 17.32
N HIS A 169 -9.66 -6.56 17.69
CA HIS A 169 -10.55 -7.48 18.41
C HIS A 169 -10.85 -8.71 17.55
N ILE A 170 -11.03 -9.84 18.22
CA ILE A 170 -11.48 -11.06 17.57
C ILE A 170 -13.00 -11.01 17.61
N ASN A 171 -13.64 -10.90 16.44
CA ASN A 171 -15.09 -10.83 16.32
C ASN A 171 -15.80 -11.96 17.09
N GLY A 172 -16.99 -11.65 17.62
CA GLY A 172 -17.85 -12.57 18.35
C GLY A 172 -18.07 -13.94 17.70
N ASN A 173 -18.09 -14.04 16.36
CA ASN A 173 -18.20 -15.32 15.64
C ASN A 173 -16.88 -16.11 15.75
N ALA A 174 -16.77 -16.87 16.84
CA ALA A 174 -15.59 -17.61 17.26
C ALA A 174 -15.95 -18.89 18.03
N LEU A 175 -14.96 -19.76 18.20
CA LEU A 175 -14.98 -20.86 19.15
C LEU A 175 -14.50 -20.39 20.52
N TYR A 176 -15.23 -20.73 21.57
CA TYR A 176 -14.94 -20.37 22.95
C TYR A 176 -14.76 -21.63 23.81
N CYS A 177 -13.74 -21.61 24.67
CA CYS A 177 -13.53 -22.65 25.67
C CYS A 177 -14.18 -22.25 26.99
N VAL A 178 -15.28 -22.88 27.36
CA VAL A 178 -16.13 -22.47 28.49
C VAL A 178 -15.60 -23.00 29.83
N ASN A 179 -14.90 -24.14 29.81
CA ASN A 179 -14.53 -24.87 31.03
C ASN A 179 -13.26 -24.37 31.74
N SER A 180 -12.52 -23.40 31.17
CA SER A 180 -11.33 -22.84 31.83
C SER A 180 -11.75 -21.93 33.00
N SER A 181 -11.27 -22.27 34.19
CA SER A 181 -11.39 -21.44 35.38
C SER A 181 -10.64 -20.12 35.21
N GLU A 182 -9.46 -20.13 34.57
CA GLU A 182 -8.70 -18.90 34.30
C GLU A 182 -9.44 -17.99 33.32
N PHE A 183 -10.07 -18.55 32.28
CA PHE A 183 -10.87 -17.74 31.36
C PHE A 183 -12.13 -17.19 32.03
N ALA A 184 -12.74 -17.94 32.95
CA ALA A 184 -13.84 -17.43 33.76
C ALA A 184 -13.41 -16.23 34.63
N LEU A 185 -12.23 -16.30 35.26
CA LEU A 185 -11.64 -15.19 36.02
C LEU A 185 -11.31 -14.00 35.12
N TYR A 186 -10.74 -14.25 33.93
CA TYR A 186 -10.47 -13.21 32.93
C TYR A 186 -11.76 -12.48 32.53
N ARG A 187 -12.84 -13.21 32.23
CA ARG A 187 -14.15 -12.64 31.89
C ARG A 187 -14.79 -11.88 33.05
N LEU A 188 -14.57 -12.33 34.29
CA LEU A 188 -14.99 -11.59 35.48
C LEU A 188 -14.25 -10.25 35.59
N ALA A 189 -12.94 -10.24 35.31
CA ALA A 189 -12.14 -9.02 35.26
C ALA A 189 -12.61 -8.08 34.14
N VAL A 190 -12.92 -8.60 32.94
CA VAL A 190 -13.54 -7.81 31.86
C VAL A 190 -14.83 -7.16 32.35
N ARG A 191 -15.69 -7.91 33.04
CA ARG A 191 -16.95 -7.38 33.56
C ARG A 191 -16.73 -6.33 34.68
N GLN A 192 -15.65 -6.41 35.45
CA GLN A 192 -15.35 -5.42 36.48
C GLN A 192 -14.82 -4.11 35.88
N MET A 193 -13.99 -4.18 34.84
CA MET A 193 -13.40 -3.01 34.18
C MET A 193 -14.28 -2.39 33.10
N SER A 194 -15.07 -3.22 32.45
CA SER A 194 -16.07 -2.85 31.46
C SER A 194 -17.38 -3.45 31.92
N PRO A 195 -18.01 -2.89 32.98
CA PRO A 195 -19.32 -3.34 33.41
C PRO A 195 -20.29 -3.36 32.23
N PRO A 196 -21.38 -4.12 32.24
CA PRO A 196 -22.32 -4.16 31.12
C PRO A 196 -22.83 -2.76 30.76
N MET A 197 -23.06 -1.90 31.76
CA MET A 197 -23.36 -0.46 31.55
C MET A 197 -22.15 0.37 31.06
N GLY A 198 -20.95 -0.18 31.14
CA GLY A 198 -19.68 0.29 30.55
C GLY A 198 -19.42 -0.23 29.13
N CYS A 199 -20.35 -0.97 28.50
CA CYS A 199 -20.47 -0.98 27.02
C CYS A 199 -20.88 0.45 26.49
N PHE A 200 -20.92 1.48 27.35
CA PHE A 200 -21.00 2.91 27.02
C PHE A 200 -19.69 3.69 27.31
N GLY A 201 -18.54 3.02 27.45
CA GLY A 201 -17.25 3.67 27.74
C GLY A 201 -17.02 4.92 26.88
N ASP A 202 -16.55 6.00 27.52
CA ASP A 202 -16.47 7.40 27.05
C ASP A 202 -17.39 7.73 25.87
N THR A 203 -18.41 8.56 26.13
CA THR A 203 -19.43 9.06 25.21
C THR A 203 -18.93 9.66 23.87
N HIS A 204 -17.61 9.70 23.66
CA HIS A 204 -16.92 10.18 22.46
C HIS A 204 -16.46 9.09 21.48
N LEU A 205 -16.50 7.79 21.82
CA LEU A 205 -16.17 6.69 20.90
C LEU A 205 -17.41 5.83 20.63
N GLY A 206 -18.40 6.44 19.98
CA GLY A 206 -19.63 5.76 19.55
C GLY A 206 -19.34 4.51 18.72
N GLU A 207 -20.21 3.49 18.89
CA GLU A 207 -20.41 2.32 18.02
C GLU A 207 -19.58 1.04 18.25
N PHE A 208 -18.51 1.02 19.06
CA PHE A 208 -17.58 -0.14 19.17
C PHE A 208 -17.60 -0.92 20.49
N ASN A 209 -18.77 -1.27 21.04
CA ASN A 209 -18.84 -1.78 22.42
C ASN A 209 -19.48 -3.18 22.56
N GLY A 210 -19.03 -4.17 21.78
CA GLY A 210 -19.34 -5.60 22.01
C GLY A 210 -18.49 -6.24 23.11
N LEU A 211 -18.87 -7.44 23.60
CA LEU A 211 -18.06 -8.18 24.59
C LEU A 211 -16.68 -8.58 24.03
N ASP A 212 -16.61 -8.90 22.75
CA ASP A 212 -15.37 -9.13 22.01
C ASP A 212 -14.42 -7.92 22.05
N HIS A 213 -14.96 -6.71 21.88
CA HIS A 213 -14.20 -5.48 22.08
C HIS A 213 -13.78 -5.30 23.55
N ALA A 214 -14.64 -5.63 24.52
CA ALA A 214 -14.28 -5.54 25.94
C ALA A 214 -13.15 -6.53 26.32
N LEU A 215 -13.18 -7.75 25.77
CA LEU A 215 -12.08 -8.73 25.88
C LEU A 215 -10.79 -8.15 25.26
N TYR A 216 -10.88 -7.53 24.07
CA TYR A 216 -9.74 -6.88 23.42
C TYR A 216 -9.15 -5.73 24.24
N ARG A 217 -9.99 -4.82 24.73
CA ARG A 217 -9.57 -3.65 25.50
C ARG A 217 -8.90 -4.04 26.81
N LEU A 218 -9.45 -5.03 27.52
CA LEU A 218 -8.76 -5.52 28.72
C LEU A 218 -7.36 -6.06 28.37
N ARG A 219 -7.25 -6.83 27.27
CA ARG A 219 -5.98 -7.38 26.82
C ARG A 219 -4.92 -6.30 26.54
N HIS A 220 -5.34 -5.11 26.11
CA HIS A 220 -4.44 -4.02 25.72
C HIS A 220 -4.34 -2.87 26.72
N SER A 221 -5.18 -2.83 27.75
CA SER A 221 -5.17 -1.72 28.71
C SER A 221 -3.87 -1.69 29.52
N SER A 222 -3.23 -0.51 29.57
CA SER A 222 -1.92 -0.27 30.20
C SER A 222 -1.79 -0.79 31.65
N PRO A 223 -2.78 -0.64 32.55
CA PRO A 223 -2.66 -1.09 33.93
C PRO A 223 -2.55 -2.62 34.07
N TRP A 224 -3.05 -3.37 33.07
CA TRP A 224 -3.16 -4.82 33.11
C TRP A 224 -2.25 -5.53 32.12
N LYS A 225 -1.58 -4.79 31.23
CA LYS A 225 -0.76 -5.31 30.14
C LYS A 225 0.20 -6.42 30.59
N GLN A 226 0.96 -6.22 31.67
CA GLN A 226 1.88 -7.26 32.19
C GLN A 226 1.14 -8.54 32.65
N SER A 227 -0.05 -8.39 33.24
CA SER A 227 -0.84 -9.52 33.75
C SER A 227 -1.64 -10.25 32.67
N THR A 228 -1.95 -9.57 31.55
CA THR A 228 -2.74 -10.10 30.44
C THR A 228 -1.85 -10.65 29.31
N GLU A 229 -0.62 -10.13 29.14
CA GLU A 229 0.38 -10.62 28.16
C GLU A 229 0.60 -12.13 28.24
N ARG A 230 0.62 -12.70 29.47
CA ARG A 230 0.73 -14.16 29.68
C ARG A 230 -0.45 -14.98 29.13
N PHE A 231 -1.53 -14.34 28.70
CA PHE A 231 -2.70 -15.00 28.11
C PHE A 231 -2.96 -14.58 26.67
N HIS A 232 -2.13 -13.73 26.05
CA HIS A 232 -2.34 -13.29 24.67
C HIS A 232 -2.40 -14.48 23.69
N TYR A 233 -1.54 -15.48 23.89
CA TYR A 233 -1.53 -16.70 23.07
C TYR A 233 -2.82 -17.54 23.17
N LYS A 234 -3.70 -17.26 24.12
CA LYS A 234 -5.01 -17.91 24.26
C LYS A 234 -6.08 -17.32 23.34
N PHE A 235 -5.83 -16.15 22.74
CA PHE A 235 -6.69 -15.49 21.77
C PHE A 235 -6.07 -15.68 20.39
N ARG A 236 -6.63 -16.59 19.60
CA ARG A 236 -6.07 -17.01 18.31
C ARG A 236 -7.05 -16.75 17.19
N LEU A 237 -6.52 -16.52 16.00
CA LEU A 237 -7.29 -16.53 14.76
C LEU A 237 -7.10 -17.90 14.09
N ASP A 238 -8.15 -18.40 13.45
CA ASP A 238 -8.10 -19.64 12.66
C ASP A 238 -8.81 -19.42 11.31
N PRO A 239 -8.25 -19.91 10.19
CA PRO A 239 -8.85 -19.76 8.87
C PRO A 239 -10.21 -20.49 8.74
N PHE A 240 -10.59 -21.34 9.71
CA PHE A 240 -11.89 -22.00 9.80
C PHE A 240 -13.07 -21.04 9.61
N ILE A 241 -13.01 -19.85 10.22
CA ILE A 241 -13.98 -18.78 10.05
C ILE A 241 -13.27 -17.57 9.47
N ARG A 242 -13.75 -17.04 8.34
CA ARG A 242 -13.19 -15.84 7.73
C ARG A 242 -14.19 -14.69 7.81
N ASN A 243 -13.77 -13.54 8.33
CA ASN A 243 -14.62 -12.38 8.55
C ASN A 243 -14.45 -11.36 7.42
N PHE A 244 -15.47 -11.18 6.59
CA PHE A 244 -15.52 -10.17 5.54
C PHE A 244 -16.27 -8.90 5.98
N GLY A 245 -16.78 -8.85 7.21
CA GLY A 245 -17.54 -7.69 7.71
C GLY A 245 -18.70 -7.33 6.77
N SER A 246 -18.66 -6.14 6.19
CA SER A 246 -19.60 -5.67 5.17
C SER A 246 -19.08 -5.79 3.73
N ALA A 247 -17.84 -6.25 3.52
CA ALA A 247 -17.22 -6.36 2.21
C ALA A 247 -17.93 -7.40 1.33
N ALA A 248 -17.98 -7.11 0.02
CA ALA A 248 -18.43 -8.04 -0.97
C ALA A 248 -17.41 -9.17 -1.14
N PHE A 249 -17.90 -10.39 -1.37
CA PHE A 249 -17.03 -11.53 -1.67
C PHE A 249 -17.73 -12.51 -2.61
N ASP A 250 -16.93 -13.21 -3.41
CA ASP A 250 -17.38 -14.31 -4.26
C ASP A 250 -17.17 -15.66 -3.56
N LEU A 251 -18.20 -16.51 -3.52
CA LEU A 251 -18.13 -17.80 -2.82
C LEU A 251 -17.12 -18.74 -3.44
N GLN A 252 -17.06 -18.78 -4.77
CA GLN A 252 -16.20 -19.71 -5.46
C GLN A 252 -14.75 -19.30 -5.31
N ALA A 253 -14.47 -18.00 -5.43
CA ALA A 253 -13.15 -17.43 -5.16
C ALA A 253 -12.70 -17.73 -3.72
N VAL A 254 -13.55 -17.50 -2.71
CA VAL A 254 -13.20 -17.81 -1.31
C VAL A 254 -12.96 -19.31 -1.11
N ARG A 255 -13.74 -20.18 -1.76
CA ARG A 255 -13.51 -21.63 -1.73
C ARG A 255 -12.22 -22.06 -2.43
N THR A 256 -11.81 -21.36 -3.48
CA THR A 256 -10.57 -21.70 -4.18
C THR A 256 -9.36 -21.19 -3.39
N MET A 257 -9.40 -19.94 -2.93
CA MET A 257 -8.29 -19.28 -2.24
C MET A 257 -8.06 -19.81 -0.83
N TYR A 258 -9.13 -20.16 -0.11
CA TYR A 258 -9.06 -20.54 1.30
C TYR A 258 -9.63 -21.95 1.49
N PRO A 259 -8.85 -23.00 1.18
CA PRO A 259 -9.27 -24.39 1.31
C PRO A 259 -9.74 -24.74 2.73
N ASP A 260 -9.15 -24.10 3.74
CA ASP A 260 -9.45 -24.33 5.15
C ASP A 260 -10.58 -23.46 5.72
N THR A 261 -11.16 -22.54 4.92
CA THR A 261 -12.32 -21.76 5.34
C THR A 261 -13.59 -22.54 5.12
N TYR A 262 -14.33 -22.78 6.21
CA TYR A 262 -15.61 -23.48 6.20
C TYR A 262 -16.78 -22.54 6.45
N LEU A 263 -16.56 -21.49 7.22
CA LEU A 263 -17.56 -20.48 7.57
C LEU A 263 -17.08 -19.10 7.12
N ILE A 264 -17.99 -18.33 6.56
CA ILE A 264 -17.79 -16.90 6.32
C ILE A 264 -18.70 -16.13 7.26
N HIS A 265 -18.11 -15.23 8.03
CA HIS A 265 -18.86 -14.20 8.74
C HIS A 265 -18.89 -12.95 7.87
N GLY A 266 -20.07 -12.55 7.41
CA GLY A 266 -20.20 -11.34 6.60
C GLY A 266 -21.62 -11.05 6.17
N LYS A 267 -22.00 -9.78 6.18
CA LYS A 267 -23.38 -9.35 5.89
C LYS A 267 -23.75 -9.52 4.42
N TYR A 268 -22.76 -9.52 3.52
CA TYR A 268 -22.94 -9.37 2.07
C TYR A 268 -23.89 -10.38 1.41
N GLN A 269 -23.86 -11.66 1.82
CA GLN A 269 -24.74 -12.66 1.19
C GLN A 269 -26.17 -12.62 1.66
N THR A 270 -26.39 -12.07 2.86
CA THR A 270 -27.73 -11.86 3.41
C THR A 270 -28.38 -10.59 2.85
N LEU A 271 -27.61 -9.76 2.14
CA LEU A 271 -28.11 -8.57 1.46
C LEU A 271 -28.92 -8.97 0.21
N SER A 272 -30.06 -8.32 0.03
CA SER A 272 -30.82 -8.35 -1.22
C SER A 272 -29.95 -7.93 -2.41
N ARG A 273 -30.36 -8.26 -3.63
CA ARG A 273 -29.62 -7.86 -4.86
C ARG A 273 -29.36 -6.36 -4.89
N THR A 274 -30.33 -5.56 -4.48
CA THR A 274 -30.24 -4.09 -4.40
C THR A 274 -29.23 -3.64 -3.35
N GLU A 275 -29.26 -4.23 -2.16
CA GLU A 275 -28.29 -3.93 -1.09
C GLU A 275 -26.86 -4.38 -1.46
N ARG A 276 -26.70 -5.47 -2.21
CA ARG A 276 -25.40 -5.92 -2.74
C ARG A 276 -24.82 -4.98 -3.79
N ILE A 277 -25.66 -4.45 -4.67
CA ILE A 277 -25.26 -3.42 -5.64
C ILE A 277 -24.86 -2.16 -4.88
N HIS A 278 -25.65 -1.75 -3.88
CA HIS A 278 -25.35 -0.60 -3.05
C HIS A 278 -24.03 -0.75 -2.29
N ALA A 279 -23.78 -1.90 -1.65
CA ALA A 279 -22.54 -2.19 -0.93
C ALA A 279 -21.30 -2.23 -1.85
N ARG A 280 -21.44 -2.74 -3.08
CA ARG A 280 -20.35 -2.69 -4.09
C ARG A 280 -20.03 -1.26 -4.51
N LEU A 281 -21.06 -0.42 -4.65
CA LEU A 281 -20.91 0.96 -5.11
C LEU A 281 -20.46 1.89 -3.98
N SER A 282 -20.86 1.66 -2.72
CA SER A 282 -20.40 2.43 -1.56
C SER A 282 -18.93 2.19 -1.21
N ASN A 283 -18.36 1.08 -1.66
CA ASN A 283 -16.93 0.78 -1.48
C ASN A 283 -16.05 1.36 -2.61
N ARG A 284 -16.63 2.03 -3.62
CA ARG A 284 -15.88 2.77 -4.64
C ARG A 284 -15.72 4.22 -4.18
N VAL A 285 -14.48 4.66 -4.01
CA VAL A 285 -14.12 5.98 -3.45
C VAL A 285 -14.45 7.14 -4.40
N HIS A 286 -14.71 6.86 -5.68
CA HIS A 286 -15.04 7.87 -6.69
C HIS A 286 -16.19 7.38 -7.57
N LEU A 287 -17.41 7.84 -7.27
CA LEU A 287 -18.53 7.73 -8.20
C LEU A 287 -18.49 8.95 -9.13
N SER A 288 -18.58 8.73 -10.43
CA SER A 288 -18.83 9.82 -11.37
C SER A 288 -20.22 10.42 -11.10
N ILE A 289 -20.41 11.69 -11.47
CA ILE A 289 -21.72 12.38 -11.38
C ILE A 289 -22.82 11.56 -12.07
N GLU A 290 -22.48 10.82 -13.13
CA GLU A 290 -23.42 10.01 -13.88
C GLU A 290 -23.79 8.71 -13.15
N GLU A 291 -22.83 8.06 -12.48
CA GLU A 291 -23.07 6.92 -11.59
C GLU A 291 -23.87 7.32 -10.35
N GLU A 292 -23.59 8.46 -9.74
CA GLU A 292 -24.40 9.01 -8.63
C GLU A 292 -25.85 9.24 -9.07
N ASN A 293 -26.06 9.81 -10.26
CA ASN A 293 -27.39 10.03 -10.82
C ASN A 293 -28.10 8.71 -11.20
N LYS A 294 -27.35 7.68 -11.59
CA LYS A 294 -27.86 6.33 -11.87
C LYS A 294 -28.25 5.60 -10.58
N ILE A 295 -27.44 5.72 -9.53
CA ILE A 295 -27.72 5.19 -8.18
C ILE A 295 -28.97 5.83 -7.60
N SER A 296 -29.06 7.17 -7.67
CA SER A 296 -30.23 7.89 -7.18
C SER A 296 -31.50 7.42 -7.92
N ARG A 297 -31.47 7.34 -9.25
CA ARG A 297 -32.60 6.84 -10.04
C ARG A 297 -32.99 5.40 -9.72
N LEU A 298 -32.02 4.48 -9.63
CA LEU A 298 -32.27 3.07 -9.31
C LEU A 298 -32.81 2.89 -7.89
N HIS A 299 -32.35 3.68 -6.92
CA HIS A 299 -32.87 3.67 -5.56
C HIS A 299 -34.31 4.18 -5.50
N TRP A 300 -34.63 5.30 -6.17
CA TRP A 300 -35.99 5.85 -6.21
C TRP A 300 -36.98 4.91 -6.93
N GLN A 301 -36.53 4.23 -7.99
CA GLN A 301 -37.33 3.25 -8.71
C GLN A 301 -37.55 1.96 -7.91
N ALA A 302 -36.58 1.54 -7.09
CA ALA A 302 -36.65 0.30 -6.33
C ALA A 302 -37.41 0.42 -4.99
N VAL A 303 -37.36 1.59 -4.35
CA VAL A 303 -37.85 1.74 -2.97
C VAL A 303 -39.35 2.08 -2.93
N GLY A 304 -39.89 2.79 -3.93
CA GLY A 304 -41.33 3.11 -4.00
C GLY A 304 -41.91 3.85 -2.77
N ARG A 305 -41.05 4.30 -1.86
CA ARG A 305 -41.37 5.01 -0.61
C ARG A 305 -40.32 6.08 -0.33
N LEU A 306 -40.65 6.99 0.57
CA LEU A 306 -39.70 7.97 1.08
C LEU A 306 -38.61 7.29 1.94
N PRO A 307 -37.36 7.80 1.92
CA PRO A 307 -36.26 7.29 2.73
C PRO A 307 -36.52 7.55 4.22
N THR A 308 -36.09 6.61 5.06
CA THR A 308 -36.11 6.67 6.53
C THR A 308 -35.09 7.70 7.05
N ASN A 309 -35.24 8.12 8.31
CA ASN A 309 -34.28 9.03 8.97
C ASN A 309 -32.84 8.50 8.96
N SER A 310 -32.65 7.18 9.07
CA SER A 310 -31.34 6.54 9.00
C SER A 310 -30.74 6.59 7.60
N GLU A 311 -31.56 6.38 6.57
CA GLU A 311 -31.17 6.52 5.16
C GLU A 311 -30.77 7.99 4.89
N LEU A 312 -31.59 8.97 5.29
CA LEU A 312 -31.30 10.40 5.13
C LEU A 312 -30.02 10.83 5.86
N HIS A 313 -29.78 10.34 7.07
CA HIS A 313 -28.57 10.68 7.84
C HIS A 313 -27.30 10.10 7.20
N LEU A 314 -27.39 8.90 6.60
CA LEU A 314 -26.30 8.28 5.85
C LEU A 314 -26.01 9.03 4.55
N TRP A 315 -27.04 9.44 3.81
CA TRP A 315 -26.89 10.29 2.62
C TRP A 315 -26.22 11.62 2.96
N PHE A 316 -26.64 12.28 4.04
CA PHE A 316 -25.99 13.51 4.51
C PHE A 316 -24.51 13.32 4.85
N LYS A 317 -24.12 12.18 5.42
CA LYS A 317 -22.71 11.87 5.68
C LYS A 317 -21.91 11.67 4.38
N ILE A 318 -22.46 10.95 3.41
CA ILE A 318 -21.82 10.73 2.08
C ILE A 318 -21.59 12.08 1.38
N PHE A 319 -22.56 12.99 1.44
CA PHE A 319 -22.43 14.32 0.82
C PHE A 319 -21.48 15.27 1.56
N LEU A 320 -21.35 15.15 2.89
CA LEU A 320 -20.42 15.98 3.69
C LEU A 320 -18.96 15.53 3.60
N ILE A 321 -18.70 14.29 3.20
CA ILE A 321 -17.33 13.77 2.98
C ILE A 321 -16.72 14.33 1.68
N ASN A 322 -17.54 14.84 0.75
CA ASN A 322 -17.10 15.37 -0.55
C ASN A 322 -17.14 16.92 -0.57
N ASN A 323 -16.29 17.54 0.24
CA ASN A 323 -16.38 18.96 0.62
C ASN A 323 -15.90 19.99 -0.44
N GLU A 324 -15.66 19.59 -1.70
CA GLU A 324 -15.00 20.48 -2.69
C GLU A 324 -15.91 21.06 -3.78
N ARG A 325 -17.23 20.84 -3.78
CA ARG A 325 -18.09 21.39 -4.85
C ARG A 325 -19.42 21.96 -4.33
N GLU A 326 -19.39 23.26 -4.00
CA GLU A 326 -20.56 24.09 -3.58
C GLU A 326 -21.79 23.95 -4.51
N GLY A 327 -21.58 23.66 -5.80
CA GLY A 327 -22.67 23.49 -6.78
C GLY A 327 -23.56 22.25 -6.58
N VAL A 328 -23.10 21.23 -5.83
CA VAL A 328 -23.87 19.99 -5.60
C VAL A 328 -24.93 20.19 -4.50
N LEU A 329 -24.58 20.91 -3.44
CA LEU A 329 -25.48 21.22 -2.32
C LEU A 329 -26.66 22.09 -2.79
N LEU A 330 -26.41 23.09 -3.64
CA LEU A 330 -27.45 23.96 -4.18
C LEU A 330 -28.44 23.20 -5.09
N LYS A 331 -27.95 22.24 -5.88
CA LYS A 331 -28.80 21.38 -6.74
C LYS A 331 -29.64 20.39 -5.93
N LEU A 332 -29.13 19.88 -4.80
CA LEU A 332 -29.89 19.03 -3.88
C LEU A 332 -30.99 19.82 -3.16
N ILE A 333 -30.70 21.04 -2.70
CA ILE A 333 -31.70 21.95 -2.10
C ILE A 333 -32.81 22.27 -3.10
N ASN A 334 -32.47 22.57 -4.36
CA ASN A 334 -33.46 22.82 -5.41
C ASN A 334 -34.31 21.59 -5.76
N ARG A 335 -33.74 20.38 -5.70
CA ARG A 335 -34.51 19.14 -5.94
C ARG A 335 -35.40 18.75 -4.76
N LEU A 336 -34.94 18.95 -3.52
CA LEU A 336 -35.78 18.79 -2.33
C LEU A 336 -36.92 19.82 -2.30
N HIS A 337 -36.66 21.05 -2.77
CA HIS A 337 -37.69 22.08 -2.94
C HIS A 337 -38.75 21.65 -3.97
N HIS A 338 -38.34 21.11 -5.14
CA HIS A 338 -39.26 20.59 -6.14
C HIS A 338 -40.02 19.33 -5.70
N ALA A 339 -39.42 18.46 -4.89
CA ALA A 339 -40.10 17.29 -4.32
C ALA A 339 -41.17 17.67 -3.28
N CYS A 340 -41.05 18.84 -2.65
CA CYS A 340 -42.06 19.41 -1.76
C CYS A 340 -43.13 20.23 -2.49
N ASP A 341 -42.92 20.57 -3.76
CA ASP A 341 -43.84 21.38 -4.58
C ASP A 341 -44.79 20.49 -5.42
N PHE A 342 -45.31 19.42 -4.81
CA PHE A 342 -46.47 18.73 -5.37
C PHE A 342 -47.69 19.65 -5.24
N LYS A 343 -48.15 20.18 -6.38
CA LYS A 343 -49.22 21.17 -6.56
C LYS A 343 -50.64 20.74 -6.09
N ARG A 344 -50.78 19.83 -5.13
CA ARG A 344 -52.02 19.64 -4.36
C ARG A 344 -51.65 19.28 -2.92
N PRO A 345 -52.11 20.04 -1.91
CA PRO A 345 -51.83 19.72 -0.52
C PRO A 345 -52.66 18.49 -0.14
N ASP A 346 -52.03 17.32 -0.11
CA ASP A 346 -52.58 16.18 0.62
C ASP A 346 -52.18 16.32 2.10
N TRP A 347 -53.12 16.77 2.90
CA TRP A 347 -52.96 17.06 4.33
C TRP A 347 -52.64 15.82 5.18
N THR A 348 -52.70 14.62 4.60
CA THR A 348 -52.34 13.36 5.27
C THR A 348 -50.83 13.13 5.36
N LEU A 349 -50.01 13.72 4.47
CA LEU A 349 -48.56 13.46 4.45
C LEU A 349 -47.80 14.07 5.64
N MET A 350 -48.29 15.18 6.21
CA MET A 350 -47.62 15.88 7.32
C MET A 350 -47.96 15.33 8.71
N GLN A 351 -48.93 14.42 8.83
CA GLN A 351 -49.22 13.74 10.11
C GLN A 351 -48.17 12.70 10.51
N TYR A 352 -47.24 12.35 9.61
CA TYR A 352 -46.21 11.35 9.83
C TYR A 352 -44.88 11.88 10.41
N PHE A 353 -44.73 13.19 10.57
CA PHE A 353 -43.56 13.76 11.25
C PHE A 353 -43.89 14.04 12.70
N ASP A 354 -43.26 13.31 13.62
CA ASP A 354 -43.29 13.69 15.03
C ASP A 354 -42.55 15.02 15.25
N SER A 355 -42.87 15.70 16.35
CA SER A 355 -42.31 17.02 16.67
C SER A 355 -40.78 16.99 16.84
N TYR A 356 -40.20 15.81 17.12
CA TYR A 356 -38.76 15.61 17.29
C TYR A 356 -38.01 15.63 15.95
N SER A 357 -38.59 15.00 14.92
CA SER A 357 -38.03 14.93 13.56
C SER A 357 -37.99 16.31 12.91
N GLN A 358 -38.99 17.14 13.17
CA GLN A 358 -39.03 18.53 12.69
C GLN A 358 -37.95 19.40 13.36
N LEU A 359 -37.71 19.19 14.66
CA LEU A 359 -36.67 19.89 15.44
C LEU A 359 -35.25 19.50 15.02
N ALA A 360 -35.00 18.24 14.66
CA ALA A 360 -33.70 17.76 14.20
C ALA A 360 -33.29 18.37 12.85
N VAL A 361 -34.24 18.48 11.90
CA VAL A 361 -34.00 19.13 10.60
C VAL A 361 -33.70 20.62 10.78
N VAL A 362 -34.45 21.32 11.63
CA VAL A 362 -34.23 22.74 11.92
C VAL A 362 -32.92 22.97 12.67
N SER A 363 -32.55 22.10 13.62
CA SER A 363 -31.27 22.19 14.35
C SER A 363 -30.06 22.01 13.42
N SER A 364 -30.14 21.06 12.48
CA SER A 364 -29.10 20.85 11.48
C SER A 364 -28.96 22.04 10.52
N PHE A 365 -30.07 22.65 10.11
CA PHE A 365 -30.06 23.87 9.27
C PHE A 365 -29.48 25.09 10.01
N LEU A 366 -29.74 25.24 11.31
CA LEU A 366 -29.22 26.36 12.10
C LEU A 366 -27.71 26.24 12.37
N LYS A 367 -27.18 25.02 12.49
CA LYS A 367 -25.73 24.79 12.60
C LYS A 367 -24.97 25.17 11.32
N ILE A 368 -25.57 25.02 10.13
CA ILE A 368 -24.99 25.42 8.84
C ILE A 368 -24.76 26.94 8.77
N ARG A 369 -25.66 27.76 9.36
CA ARG A 369 -25.52 29.23 9.38
C ARG A 369 -24.32 29.71 10.19
N GLN A 370 -23.82 28.91 11.13
CA GLN A 370 -22.73 29.28 12.04
C GLN A 370 -21.33 28.95 11.49
N VAL A 371 -21.23 28.25 10.35
CA VAL A 371 -19.94 27.68 9.85
C VAL A 371 -19.46 28.33 8.53
N MET A 372 -20.13 29.36 7.99
CA MET A 372 -19.67 30.05 6.77
C MET A 372 -18.97 31.39 7.07
N PRO A 373 -17.66 31.56 6.78
CA PRO A 373 -17.02 32.87 6.71
C PRO A 373 -16.70 33.24 5.24
N GLY A 374 -17.26 34.35 4.74
CA GLY A 374 -16.85 34.93 3.45
C GLY A 374 -17.87 35.90 2.86
N PRO A 375 -17.47 37.12 2.43
CA PRO A 375 -18.36 38.11 1.84
C PRO A 375 -18.30 38.07 0.32
N VAL A 376 -18.94 37.09 -0.32
CA VAL A 376 -19.36 37.21 -1.73
C VAL A 376 -20.75 36.57 -1.89
N ASP A 377 -21.66 37.31 -2.50
CA ASP A 377 -23.06 36.98 -2.84
C ASP A 377 -24.11 36.85 -1.73
N VAL A 378 -24.13 37.85 -0.84
CA VAL A 378 -25.28 38.17 0.02
C VAL A 378 -26.58 38.40 -0.78
N ALA A 379 -26.51 38.79 -2.06
CA ALA A 379 -27.67 39.06 -2.91
C ALA A 379 -28.45 37.79 -3.32
N ALA A 380 -27.76 36.66 -3.55
CA ALA A 380 -28.42 35.39 -3.90
C ALA A 380 -29.10 34.76 -2.67
N VAL A 381 -28.49 34.90 -1.49
CA VAL A 381 -29.04 34.41 -0.22
C VAL A 381 -30.22 35.27 0.25
N ALA A 382 -30.16 36.60 0.07
CA ALA A 382 -31.23 37.52 0.48
C ALA A 382 -32.59 37.21 -0.17
N LYS A 383 -32.59 36.70 -1.40
CA LYS A 383 -33.83 36.30 -2.11
C LYS A 383 -34.52 35.08 -1.49
N HIS A 384 -33.83 34.31 -0.65
CA HIS A 384 -34.37 33.09 0.00
C HIS A 384 -34.54 33.23 1.52
N VAL A 385 -33.98 34.29 2.13
CA VAL A 385 -34.20 34.65 3.55
C VAL A 385 -35.67 34.94 3.85
N VAL A 386 -36.44 35.48 2.91
CA VAL A 386 -37.89 35.73 3.09
C VAL A 386 -38.66 34.43 3.29
N ILE A 387 -38.32 33.37 2.53
CA ILE A 387 -38.97 32.06 2.60
C ILE A 387 -38.58 31.32 3.90
N ILE A 388 -37.31 31.43 4.30
CA ILE A 388 -36.83 30.88 5.58
C ILE A 388 -37.51 31.55 6.77
N ASN A 389 -37.71 32.88 6.72
CA ASN A 389 -38.42 33.62 7.76
C ASN A 389 -39.92 33.27 7.83
N GLN A 390 -40.57 33.00 6.69
CA GLN A 390 -41.96 32.53 6.65
C GLN A 390 -42.11 31.12 7.23
N PHE A 391 -41.18 30.21 6.92
CA PHE A 391 -41.13 28.87 7.52
C PHE A 391 -40.87 28.93 9.03
N GLN A 392 -39.98 29.81 9.48
CA GLN A 392 -39.70 30.02 10.90
C GLN A 392 -40.88 30.63 11.67
N GLN A 393 -41.65 31.53 11.05
CA GLN A 393 -42.90 32.07 11.61
C GLN A 393 -43.98 30.98 11.75
N TYR A 394 -44.10 30.10 10.75
CA TYR A 394 -45.03 28.97 10.77
C TYR A 394 -44.69 27.96 11.89
N CYS A 395 -43.42 27.58 12.03
CA CYS A 395 -42.99 26.69 13.12
C CYS A 395 -43.18 27.31 14.51
N LYS A 396 -42.96 28.63 14.66
CA LYS A 396 -43.22 29.35 15.92
C LYS A 396 -44.72 29.35 16.29
N LEU A 397 -45.62 29.47 15.31
CA LEU A 397 -47.07 29.38 15.53
C LEU A 397 -47.52 27.97 15.90
N ALA A 398 -46.97 26.93 15.26
CA ALA A 398 -47.26 25.53 15.57
C ALA A 398 -46.81 25.13 16.99
N VAL A 399 -45.62 25.57 17.42
CA VAL A 399 -45.12 25.36 18.79
C VAL A 399 -45.97 26.11 19.82
N LYS A 400 -46.42 27.33 19.52
CA LYS A 400 -47.28 28.13 20.41
C LYS A 400 -48.69 27.54 20.58
N GLN A 401 -49.20 26.84 19.56
CA GLN A 401 -50.47 26.09 19.63
C GLN A 401 -50.31 24.75 20.35
N ALA A 402 -49.18 24.05 20.18
CA ALA A 402 -48.86 22.81 20.90
C ALA A 402 -48.67 23.05 22.41
N CYS A 403 -48.03 24.15 22.80
CA CYS A 403 -47.83 24.51 24.22
C CYS A 403 -49.12 24.95 24.95
N LYS A 404 -50.19 25.34 24.24
CA LYS A 404 -51.48 25.68 24.86
C LYS A 404 -52.30 24.46 25.30
N LYS A 405 -51.94 23.24 24.88
CA LYS A 405 -52.71 22.00 25.15
C LYS A 405 -52.13 21.08 26.23
N ALA A 406 -50.96 21.36 26.78
CA ALA A 406 -50.35 20.52 27.83
C ALA A 406 -50.65 21.07 29.24
N LYS A 407 -51.49 20.36 30.01
CA LYS A 407 -51.65 20.59 31.46
C LYS A 407 -50.34 20.25 32.17
N LYS A 408 -49.81 21.19 32.97
CA LYS A 408 -48.67 20.99 33.87
C LYS A 408 -49.10 20.21 35.13
N PRO A 409 -48.27 19.28 35.64
CA PRO A 409 -48.06 19.09 37.06
C PRO A 409 -46.80 19.84 37.53
N VAL A 410 -46.75 20.01 38.85
CA VAL A 410 -46.05 21.01 39.66
C VAL A 410 -44.84 20.38 40.38
N ILE A 411 -43.93 21.24 40.89
CA ILE A 411 -42.91 21.03 41.96
C ILE A 411 -41.54 20.52 41.44
N SER A 412 -40.38 21.05 41.84
CA SER A 412 -39.99 22.31 42.49
C SER A 412 -38.51 22.58 42.24
N SER A 413 -38.18 23.85 42.34
CA SER A 413 -36.86 24.46 42.46
C SER A 413 -35.97 23.89 43.58
N THR A 414 -34.66 24.00 43.35
CA THR A 414 -33.53 24.29 44.27
C THR A 414 -32.43 23.22 44.25
N TYR A 415 -31.26 23.56 43.71
CA TYR A 415 -29.93 23.47 44.35
C TYR A 415 -28.84 23.90 43.34
N ASP A 416 -28.40 25.15 43.46
CA ASP A 416 -27.03 25.54 43.09
C ASP A 416 -26.09 24.99 44.16
N SER A 417 -25.03 24.28 43.76
CA SER A 417 -23.68 24.37 44.36
C SER A 417 -22.71 23.34 43.77
N TYR A 418 -21.56 23.86 43.33
CA TYR A 418 -20.22 23.27 43.38
C TYR A 418 -20.10 21.75 43.56
N CYS A 419 -19.78 21.03 42.48
CA CYS A 419 -19.14 19.72 42.60
C CYS A 419 -17.62 19.85 42.62
N LEU A 420 -17.10 19.36 43.74
CA LEU A 420 -15.74 19.19 44.23
C LEU A 420 -14.79 18.51 43.24
N ARG A 421 -13.51 18.91 43.28
CA ARG A 421 -12.38 18.28 42.59
C ARG A 421 -12.01 16.95 43.26
N ASP A 422 -11.72 15.93 42.47
CA ASP A 422 -11.22 14.63 42.93
C ASP A 422 -9.85 14.75 43.66
N PRO A 423 -9.60 13.96 44.72
CA PRO A 423 -8.31 13.96 45.41
C PRO A 423 -7.20 13.27 44.58
N PRO A 424 -5.92 13.68 44.74
CA PRO A 424 -4.79 13.11 44.00
C PRO A 424 -4.58 11.60 44.23
N ALA A 425 -4.19 10.89 43.16
CA ALA A 425 -4.12 9.42 43.06
C ALA A 425 -3.24 8.67 44.10
N HIS A 426 -2.44 9.34 44.93
CA HIS A 426 -1.60 8.67 45.93
C HIS A 426 -2.35 8.31 47.23
N PHE A 427 -3.61 8.73 47.41
CA PHE A 427 -4.44 8.39 48.57
C PHE A 427 -5.14 7.03 48.49
N LEU A 428 -5.05 6.31 47.36
CA LEU A 428 -5.78 5.05 47.15
C LEU A 428 -5.35 3.89 48.07
N ARG A 429 -4.15 3.92 48.66
CA ARG A 429 -3.70 2.86 49.60
C ARG A 429 -4.44 2.85 50.94
N LEU A 430 -5.11 3.92 51.34
CA LEU A 430 -5.91 3.91 52.58
C LEU A 430 -7.24 3.15 52.41
N PHE A 431 -7.69 2.92 51.17
CA PHE A 431 -9.02 2.37 50.89
C PHE A 431 -9.06 0.84 50.77
N ASP A 432 -7.92 0.15 50.89
CA ASP A 432 -7.85 -1.31 51.01
C ASP A 432 -8.16 -1.83 52.44
N GLU A 433 -8.29 -0.95 53.46
CA GLU A 433 -8.48 -1.37 54.86
C GLU A 433 -9.69 -0.76 55.61
N ASN A 434 -10.86 -0.67 54.97
CA ASN A 434 -12.12 -0.16 55.56
C ASN A 434 -12.11 1.32 56.01
N TRP A 435 -11.29 2.17 55.38
CA TRP A 435 -11.39 3.62 55.54
C TRP A 435 -12.38 4.19 54.50
N GLN A 436 -13.23 5.13 54.91
CA GLN A 436 -14.15 5.86 54.05
C GLN A 436 -13.75 7.33 53.97
N PHE A 437 -13.67 7.87 52.76
CA PHE A 437 -13.49 9.30 52.56
C PHE A 437 -14.80 10.01 52.87
N ILE A 438 -14.75 11.07 53.68
CA ILE A 438 -15.94 11.82 54.09
C ILE A 438 -15.84 13.32 53.77
N GLY A 439 -14.72 13.78 53.23
CA GLY A 439 -14.53 15.15 52.75
C GLY A 439 -13.14 15.69 52.99
N SER A 440 -12.84 16.84 52.41
CA SER A 440 -11.61 17.60 52.64
C SER A 440 -11.89 19.09 52.66
N ASP A 441 -11.16 19.82 53.49
CA ASP A 441 -10.99 21.27 53.34
C ASP A 441 -9.60 21.58 52.76
N GLU A 442 -9.29 22.87 52.53
CA GLU A 442 -8.04 23.30 51.88
C GLU A 442 -6.75 22.76 52.54
N LYS A 443 -6.80 22.37 53.82
CA LYS A 443 -5.61 21.92 54.56
C LYS A 443 -5.80 20.58 55.29
N THR A 444 -6.98 19.98 55.27
CA THR A 444 -7.30 18.82 56.10
C THR A 444 -8.13 17.78 55.34
N LEU A 445 -7.68 16.53 55.35
CA LEU A 445 -8.44 15.38 54.84
C LEU A 445 -9.21 14.72 55.98
N HIS A 446 -10.51 14.50 55.79
CA HIS A 446 -11.36 13.78 56.73
C HIS A 446 -11.62 12.36 56.21
N VAL A 447 -11.29 11.38 57.04
CA VAL A 447 -11.53 9.96 56.75
C VAL A 447 -12.16 9.27 57.96
N ARG A 448 -13.02 8.28 57.70
CA ARG A 448 -13.77 7.52 58.71
C ARG A 448 -13.30 6.08 58.71
N ARG A 449 -13.02 5.50 59.88
CA ARG A 449 -12.78 4.05 60.06
C ARG A 449 -13.48 3.58 61.32
N TYR A 450 -14.25 2.50 61.22
CA TYR A 450 -15.01 1.92 62.35
C TYR A 450 -15.85 2.95 63.13
N GLY A 451 -16.52 3.87 62.41
CA GLY A 451 -17.38 4.90 63.01
C GLY A 451 -16.66 6.12 63.62
N LYS A 452 -15.33 6.10 63.78
CA LYS A 452 -14.54 7.28 64.21
C LYS A 452 -14.02 8.08 63.01
N ILE A 453 -14.05 9.41 63.15
CA ILE A 453 -13.55 10.37 62.15
C ILE A 453 -12.13 10.79 62.54
N TYR A 454 -11.20 10.69 61.60
CA TYR A 454 -9.82 11.09 61.73
C TYR A 454 -9.53 12.25 60.78
N LYS A 455 -8.70 13.20 61.23
CA LYS A 455 -8.28 14.38 60.47
C LYS A 455 -6.79 14.28 60.17
N LEU A 456 -6.41 14.38 58.90
CA LEU A 456 -5.01 14.48 58.47
C LEU A 456 -4.74 15.90 57.99
N LYS A 457 -3.94 16.65 58.74
CA LYS A 457 -3.52 18.01 58.35
C LYS A 457 -2.40 17.94 57.30
N GLU A 458 -2.40 18.91 56.38
CA GLU A 458 -1.45 19.05 55.26
C GLU A 458 -1.46 17.88 54.26
N ALA A 459 -2.65 17.37 53.93
CA ALA A 459 -2.82 16.20 53.07
C ALA A 459 -2.18 16.36 51.68
N VAL A 460 -2.14 17.58 51.14
CA VAL A 460 -1.62 17.87 49.78
C VAL A 460 -0.11 17.64 49.67
N SER A 461 0.64 17.83 50.75
CA SER A 461 2.10 17.63 50.80
C SER A 461 2.50 16.25 51.33
N CYS A 462 1.53 15.37 51.58
CA CYS A 462 1.75 14.15 52.34
C CYS A 462 2.06 12.91 51.49
N ARG A 463 3.28 12.36 51.59
CA ARG A 463 3.69 11.14 50.86
C ARG A 463 3.31 9.82 51.54
N GLU A 464 3.32 9.78 52.87
CA GLU A 464 2.98 8.58 53.64
C GLU A 464 2.20 8.97 54.90
N VAL A 465 1.05 8.32 55.12
CA VAL A 465 0.15 8.55 56.25
C VAL A 465 0.31 7.42 57.27
N LYS A 466 0.59 7.75 58.53
CA LYS A 466 0.64 6.77 59.64
C LYS A 466 -0.30 7.16 60.77
N MET A 467 -0.95 6.15 61.34
CA MET A 467 -1.62 6.28 62.63
C MET A 467 -0.56 6.31 63.73
N VAL A 468 -0.47 7.43 64.45
CA VAL A 468 0.43 7.58 65.60
C VAL A 468 -0.43 8.10 66.76
N HIS A 469 -0.54 7.31 67.83
CA HIS A 469 -1.34 7.64 69.03
C HIS A 469 -2.81 8.04 68.74
N GLY A 470 -3.48 7.36 67.81
CA GLY A 470 -4.89 7.61 67.51
C GLY A 470 -5.18 8.81 66.59
N SER A 471 -4.15 9.46 66.07
CA SER A 471 -4.25 10.52 65.06
C SER A 471 -3.42 10.20 63.81
N LEU A 472 -3.91 10.65 62.65
CA LEU A 472 -3.23 10.47 61.36
C LEU A 472 -2.15 11.54 61.22
N ASN A 473 -0.89 11.11 61.09
CA ASN A 473 0.27 11.98 60.93
C ASN A 473 0.98 11.71 59.61
N CYS A 474 1.51 12.77 59.01
CA CYS A 474 2.24 12.71 57.76
C CYS A 474 3.76 12.59 57.98
N LYS A 475 4.43 11.71 57.22
CA LYS A 475 5.90 11.58 57.28
C LYS A 475 6.56 11.98 55.94
N SER A 476 7.45 12.98 55.96
CA SER A 476 8.27 13.37 54.81
C SER A 476 9.77 13.22 55.13
N LYS A 477 10.47 12.26 54.51
CA LYS A 477 11.93 12.33 54.31
C LYS A 477 12.43 11.32 53.29
N LEU A 478 13.36 11.80 52.46
CA LEU A 478 13.97 11.18 51.29
C LEU A 478 15.35 10.60 51.67
N ILE A 479 15.66 9.34 51.35
CA ILE A 479 17.04 8.85 51.18
C ILE A 479 17.09 7.86 50.00
N SER A 480 18.01 8.11 49.08
CA SER A 480 18.33 7.35 47.86
C SER A 480 19.31 6.20 48.10
N SER A 481 19.17 5.08 47.38
CA SER A 481 20.31 4.36 46.79
C SER A 481 19.88 3.35 45.72
N PHE A 482 20.68 3.32 44.65
CA PHE A 482 20.69 2.44 43.47
C PHE A 482 21.44 1.14 43.76
N ILE A 483 21.00 -0.03 43.25
CA ILE A 483 21.89 -1.14 42.83
C ILE A 483 21.27 -1.89 41.63
N SER A 484 22.10 -2.13 40.61
CA SER A 484 21.85 -2.94 39.41
C SER A 484 22.16 -4.43 39.62
N SER A 485 21.49 -5.33 38.92
CA SER A 485 22.03 -6.67 38.62
C SER A 485 21.49 -7.25 37.30
N THR A 486 22.42 -7.65 36.43
CA THR A 486 22.22 -8.50 35.24
C THR A 486 22.69 -9.92 35.55
N PRO A 487 21.98 -11.00 35.11
CA PRO A 487 22.49 -12.36 35.24
C PRO A 487 23.06 -12.94 33.94
N HIS A 488 24.18 -13.65 34.09
CA HIS A 488 24.84 -14.51 33.10
C HIS A 488 24.02 -15.77 32.79
N VAL A 489 23.92 -16.14 31.49
CA VAL A 489 23.40 -17.44 31.04
C VAL A 489 24.54 -18.29 30.47
N ARG A 490 24.83 -19.43 31.13
CA ARG A 490 25.71 -20.50 30.66
C ARG A 490 24.96 -21.41 29.68
N ARG A 491 25.52 -21.65 28.49
CA ARG A 491 25.06 -22.67 27.52
C ARG A 491 25.51 -24.06 27.95
N ARG A 492 24.58 -25.02 28.03
CA ARG A 492 24.85 -26.47 28.06
C ARG A 492 24.69 -27.04 26.63
N LEU A 493 25.68 -27.81 26.19
CA LEU A 493 25.62 -28.69 25.01
C LEU A 493 24.87 -29.99 25.38
N PRO A 494 24.01 -30.55 24.51
CA PRO A 494 23.54 -31.92 24.65
C PRO A 494 24.37 -32.91 23.83
N ALA A 495 24.37 -34.14 24.34
CA ALA A 495 25.19 -35.28 23.94
C ALA A 495 24.86 -35.84 22.53
N ARG A 496 25.89 -36.46 21.93
CA ARG A 496 25.83 -37.27 20.72
C ARG A 496 24.94 -38.49 20.94
N ASP A 497 23.98 -38.68 20.06
CA ASP A 497 23.26 -39.94 19.91
C ASP A 497 23.55 -40.53 18.53
N THR A 498 23.83 -41.83 18.49
CA THR A 498 24.44 -42.55 17.35
C THR A 498 23.48 -43.58 16.79
N LYS A 499 22.51 -43.16 15.96
CA LYS A 499 21.78 -44.05 15.04
C LYS A 499 21.36 -43.31 13.77
N SER A 500 22.16 -43.41 12.70
CA SER A 500 21.87 -42.80 11.39
C SER A 500 21.98 -43.83 10.27
N SER A 501 20.87 -44.45 9.90
CA SER A 501 20.71 -45.13 8.60
C SER A 501 19.29 -45.06 8.01
N LEU A 502 18.41 -44.20 8.54
CA LEU A 502 17.01 -44.08 8.07
C LEU A 502 16.54 -42.64 7.84
N PHE A 503 17.47 -41.68 7.75
CA PHE A 503 17.16 -40.24 7.73
C PHE A 503 17.18 -39.60 6.33
N VAL A 504 17.82 -40.24 5.35
CA VAL A 504 18.02 -39.65 4.01
C VAL A 504 16.74 -39.67 3.17
N ASP A 505 15.94 -40.73 3.26
CA ASP A 505 14.69 -40.83 2.49
C ASP A 505 13.57 -39.92 3.03
N LYS A 506 13.59 -39.58 4.33
CA LYS A 506 12.64 -38.64 4.93
C LYS A 506 12.98 -37.17 4.67
N ILE A 507 14.24 -36.83 4.42
CA ILE A 507 14.63 -35.45 4.05
C ILE A 507 14.19 -35.14 2.62
N ARG A 508 14.28 -36.11 1.69
CA ARG A 508 13.94 -35.93 0.28
C ARG A 508 12.46 -35.60 0.05
N VAL A 509 11.58 -36.10 0.93
CA VAL A 509 10.14 -35.79 0.93
C VAL A 509 9.82 -34.44 1.60
N ARG A 510 10.73 -33.91 2.44
CA ARG A 510 10.48 -32.71 3.26
C ARG A 510 11.16 -31.44 2.73
N TYR A 511 12.19 -31.55 1.87
CA TYR A 511 12.92 -30.43 1.29
C TYR A 511 13.33 -30.70 -0.18
N PRO A 512 12.45 -30.42 -1.15
CA PRO A 512 12.75 -30.63 -2.58
C PRO A 512 13.73 -29.61 -3.19
N SER A 513 14.21 -28.62 -2.43
CA SER A 513 15.01 -27.49 -2.94
C SER A 513 16.53 -27.61 -2.78
N THR A 514 17.07 -28.74 -2.30
CA THR A 514 18.53 -28.98 -2.27
C THR A 514 18.97 -29.81 -3.47
N ASN A 515 19.55 -29.13 -4.48
CA ASN A 515 20.16 -29.78 -5.64
C ASN A 515 21.41 -30.55 -5.22
N PHE A 516 21.32 -31.88 -5.18
CA PHE A 516 22.48 -32.77 -5.20
C PHE A 516 22.79 -33.15 -6.65
N HIS A 517 23.80 -32.52 -7.26
CA HIS A 517 24.34 -32.98 -8.53
C HIS A 517 25.36 -34.09 -8.28
N LEU A 518 24.97 -35.34 -8.55
CA LEU A 518 25.92 -36.42 -8.78
C LEU A 518 26.36 -36.34 -10.25
N VAL A 519 27.55 -35.83 -10.49
CA VAL A 519 28.22 -35.97 -11.79
C VAL A 519 28.67 -37.43 -11.89
N SER A 520 28.02 -38.21 -12.76
CA SER A 520 28.47 -39.57 -13.07
C SER A 520 29.68 -39.48 -14.01
N ASN A 521 30.88 -39.54 -13.45
CA ASN A 521 32.04 -39.97 -14.23
C ASN A 521 32.14 -41.49 -14.13
N SER A 522 32.11 -42.13 -15.30
CA SER A 522 32.41 -43.54 -15.49
C SER A 522 33.80 -43.85 -14.96
N GLY A 523 33.89 -44.67 -13.91
CA GLY A 523 35.16 -45.13 -13.36
C GLY A 523 34.93 -45.79 -12.01
N SER A 524 35.01 -47.11 -12.00
CA SER A 524 34.97 -47.96 -10.82
C SER A 524 36.02 -47.55 -9.80
N ASP A 525 35.58 -47.01 -8.66
CA ASP A 525 36.13 -47.29 -7.33
C ASP A 525 35.26 -46.60 -6.27
N PHE A 526 34.31 -47.37 -5.76
CA PHE A 526 33.40 -46.97 -4.70
C PHE A 526 34.04 -47.37 -3.37
N ILE A 527 34.54 -46.40 -2.58
CA ILE A 527 34.58 -46.39 -1.10
C ILE A 527 35.26 -45.09 -0.62
N LYS A 528 34.56 -44.35 0.27
CA LYS A 528 34.93 -43.11 0.99
C LYS A 528 34.76 -41.77 0.26
N SER A 529 33.53 -41.43 -0.10
CA SER A 529 33.13 -40.02 -0.20
C SER A 529 33.07 -39.40 1.21
N HIS A 530 34.13 -38.70 1.59
CA HIS A 530 34.03 -37.71 2.67
C HIS A 530 33.11 -36.60 2.17
N ILE A 531 31.93 -36.48 2.77
CA ILE A 531 31.07 -35.31 2.60
C ILE A 531 31.81 -34.16 3.26
N TYR A 532 32.57 -33.41 2.48
CA TYR A 532 32.95 -32.07 2.88
C TYR A 532 31.65 -31.26 2.91
N PHE A 533 31.19 -30.93 4.11
CA PHE A 533 30.48 -29.67 4.27
C PHE A 533 31.45 -28.61 3.75
N LEU A 534 31.22 -28.13 2.52
CA LEU A 534 31.60 -26.78 2.19
C LEU A 534 30.78 -25.92 3.14
N GLU A 535 31.34 -25.66 4.32
CA GLU A 535 31.03 -24.43 5.01
C GLU A 535 31.11 -23.35 3.92
N SER A 536 30.06 -22.57 3.80
CA SER A 536 29.95 -21.36 2.99
C SER A 536 30.92 -20.27 3.51
N GLY A 537 32.17 -20.67 3.78
CA GLY A 537 33.29 -19.83 4.09
C GLY A 537 33.56 -18.98 2.87
N ALA A 538 33.24 -17.69 3.01
CA ALA A 538 33.78 -16.57 2.25
C ALA A 538 34.33 -16.95 0.87
N LEU A 539 33.45 -17.27 -0.08
CA LEU A 539 33.84 -17.24 -1.49
C LEU A 539 34.35 -15.81 -1.75
N GLN A 540 35.68 -15.67 -1.82
CA GLN A 540 36.34 -14.40 -2.04
C GLN A 540 35.70 -13.74 -3.26
N ARG A 541 35.11 -12.55 -3.05
CA ARG A 541 34.38 -11.79 -4.08
C ARG A 541 35.20 -11.77 -5.36
N ARG A 542 34.57 -12.09 -6.51
CA ARG A 542 35.27 -12.22 -7.79
C ARG A 542 35.74 -10.87 -8.34
N GLY A 543 35.02 -9.79 -8.04
CA GLY A 543 35.36 -8.42 -8.39
C GLY A 543 34.27 -7.43 -8.00
N THR A 544 34.59 -6.14 -8.11
CA THR A 544 33.62 -5.04 -7.98
C THR A 544 33.48 -4.35 -9.33
N VAL A 545 32.26 -4.20 -9.81
CA VAL A 545 31.92 -3.46 -11.03
C VAL A 545 31.34 -2.11 -10.63
N TRP A 546 31.79 -1.03 -11.24
CA TRP A 546 31.23 0.29 -11.02
C TRP A 546 30.22 0.65 -12.09
N THR A 547 29.12 1.29 -11.72
CA THR A 547 28.22 1.95 -12.67
C THR A 547 27.78 3.33 -12.17
N THR A 548 27.73 4.28 -13.10
CA THR A 548 27.09 5.58 -12.91
C THR A 548 26.07 5.77 -14.02
N ASP A 549 24.91 5.13 -13.83
CA ASP A 549 23.77 5.21 -14.72
C ASP A 549 22.74 6.23 -14.20
N PHE A 550 21.93 6.73 -15.13
CA PHE A 550 20.82 7.65 -14.90
C PHE A 550 19.47 6.91 -14.91
N HIS A 551 19.50 5.58 -14.81
CA HIS A 551 18.33 4.75 -14.56
C HIS A 551 18.80 3.43 -13.95
N ALA A 552 18.12 2.97 -12.90
CA ALA A 552 18.58 1.77 -12.19
C ALA A 552 18.17 0.44 -12.82
N GLY A 553 17.07 0.43 -13.59
CA GLY A 553 16.50 -0.78 -14.20
C GLY A 553 17.52 -1.72 -14.87
N PRO A 554 18.40 -1.25 -15.78
CA PRO A 554 19.38 -2.09 -16.48
C PRO A 554 20.26 -2.95 -15.59
N PHE A 555 20.84 -2.40 -14.52
CA PHE A 555 21.69 -3.19 -13.62
C PHE A 555 20.86 -3.89 -12.54
N ALA A 556 19.83 -3.22 -12.00
CA ALA A 556 19.02 -3.77 -10.94
C ALA A 556 18.31 -5.06 -11.39
N GLY A 557 17.87 -5.10 -12.65
CA GLY A 557 17.30 -6.31 -13.24
C GLY A 557 18.28 -7.49 -13.28
N ASN A 558 19.59 -7.24 -13.31
CA ASN A 558 20.61 -8.28 -13.33
C ASN A 558 21.22 -8.57 -11.95
N GLN A 559 20.76 -7.89 -10.89
CA GLN A 559 21.34 -8.03 -9.55
C GLN A 559 21.30 -9.47 -9.04
N ALA A 560 20.18 -10.18 -9.22
CA ALA A 560 20.07 -11.58 -8.81
C ALA A 560 21.11 -12.48 -9.50
N ILE A 561 21.41 -12.21 -10.77
CA ILE A 561 22.46 -12.91 -11.52
C ILE A 561 23.84 -12.56 -10.95
N PHE A 562 24.13 -11.26 -10.78
CA PHE A 562 25.42 -10.80 -10.28
C PHE A 562 25.73 -11.33 -8.87
N SER A 563 24.74 -11.35 -7.98
CA SER A 563 24.88 -11.95 -6.66
C SER A 563 25.17 -13.44 -6.74
N GLU A 564 24.49 -14.19 -7.61
CA GLU A 564 24.72 -15.64 -7.81
C GLU A 564 26.16 -15.93 -8.25
N ILE A 565 26.70 -15.12 -9.17
CA ILE A 565 28.07 -15.28 -9.67
C ILE A 565 29.12 -14.53 -8.82
N ASN A 566 28.75 -14.05 -7.63
CA ASN A 566 29.61 -13.39 -6.65
C ASN A 566 30.34 -12.13 -7.20
N ILE A 567 29.60 -11.32 -7.96
CA ILE A 567 30.01 -10.01 -8.46
C ILE A 567 29.29 -8.93 -7.66
N LYS A 568 30.07 -8.01 -7.07
CA LYS A 568 29.51 -6.83 -6.41
C LYS A 568 29.35 -5.71 -7.43
N ILE A 569 28.15 -5.12 -7.51
CA ILE A 569 27.94 -3.87 -8.24
C ILE A 569 27.99 -2.69 -7.27
N ASP A 570 28.93 -1.78 -7.47
CA ASP A 570 28.88 -0.45 -6.85
C ASP A 570 28.13 0.51 -7.78
N ALA A 571 26.80 0.50 -7.65
CA ALA A 571 25.92 1.37 -8.41
C ALA A 571 25.75 2.72 -7.72
N ARG A 572 25.98 3.80 -8.48
CA ARG A 572 25.74 5.19 -8.05
C ARG A 572 24.82 5.88 -9.04
N ILE A 573 23.52 5.85 -8.75
CA ILE A 573 22.48 6.17 -9.73
C ILE A 573 21.94 7.58 -9.56
N ASP A 574 22.04 8.36 -10.62
CA ASP A 574 21.62 9.75 -10.67
C ASP A 574 20.23 9.88 -11.32
N PHE A 575 19.21 9.36 -10.61
CA PHE A 575 17.81 9.46 -11.04
C PHE A 575 16.85 9.23 -9.88
N GLY A 576 15.76 9.99 -9.79
CA GLY A 576 14.83 9.96 -8.66
C GLY A 576 14.24 8.58 -8.31
N ASN A 577 14.10 7.67 -9.28
CA ASN A 577 13.58 6.32 -9.04
C ASN A 577 14.60 5.34 -8.42
N CYS A 578 15.87 5.74 -8.25
CA CYS A 578 16.89 4.92 -7.60
C CYS A 578 16.50 4.47 -6.18
N VAL A 579 15.60 5.20 -5.51
CA VAL A 579 15.17 4.93 -4.12
C VAL A 579 14.51 3.57 -3.95
N TYR A 580 13.90 3.07 -5.04
CA TYR A 580 13.22 1.78 -5.10
C TYR A 580 14.17 0.60 -5.26
N PHE A 581 15.43 0.86 -5.59
CA PHE A 581 16.44 -0.16 -5.82
C PHE A 581 17.44 -0.20 -4.67
N LYS A 582 17.77 -1.42 -4.23
CA LYS A 582 18.69 -1.66 -3.12
C LYS A 582 19.91 -2.45 -3.57
N ASP A 583 21.08 -2.16 -3.01
CA ASP A 583 22.27 -3.00 -3.21
C ASP A 583 22.21 -4.28 -2.37
N ASP A 584 23.23 -5.13 -2.49
CA ASP A 584 23.31 -6.42 -1.80
C ASP A 584 23.28 -6.31 -0.26
N SER A 585 23.51 -5.12 0.29
CA SER A 585 23.41 -4.85 1.74
C SER A 585 22.04 -4.31 2.17
N GLY A 586 21.11 -4.17 1.23
CA GLY A 586 19.83 -3.49 1.44
C GLY A 586 19.96 -1.95 1.43
N GLY A 587 21.14 -1.42 1.09
CA GLY A 587 21.41 0.02 1.02
C GLY A 587 20.83 0.64 -0.24
N SER A 588 20.55 1.96 -0.22
CA SER A 588 20.09 2.67 -1.41
C SER A 588 21.18 2.73 -2.49
N VAL A 589 20.82 2.51 -3.76
CA VAL A 589 21.74 2.69 -4.91
C VAL A 589 21.84 4.14 -5.40
N CYS A 590 21.10 5.06 -4.78
CA CYS A 590 21.07 6.46 -5.19
C CYS A 590 22.41 7.19 -5.02
N ALA A 591 22.77 7.97 -6.04
CA ALA A 591 23.98 8.77 -6.12
C ALA A 591 24.10 9.81 -4.99
N ASN A 592 22.98 10.45 -4.61
CA ASN A 592 22.95 11.44 -3.52
C ASN A 592 23.28 10.84 -2.15
N VAL A 593 23.04 9.54 -1.94
CA VAL A 593 23.40 8.82 -0.72
C VAL A 593 24.86 8.33 -0.78
N LYS A 594 25.39 8.08 -1.98
CA LYS A 594 26.73 7.50 -2.20
C LYS A 594 27.82 8.50 -2.64
N GLY A 595 27.53 9.80 -2.57
CA GLY A 595 28.53 10.86 -2.79
C GLY A 595 29.09 10.92 -4.20
N LEU A 596 28.23 11.06 -5.22
CA LEU A 596 28.70 11.41 -6.56
C LEU A 596 29.39 12.77 -6.55
N LYS A 597 30.60 12.87 -7.11
CA LYS A 597 31.46 14.05 -6.95
C LYS A 597 31.27 15.12 -8.03
N VAL A 598 30.80 14.73 -9.22
CA VAL A 598 30.78 15.61 -10.41
C VAL A 598 29.40 15.70 -11.04
N LEU A 599 28.76 14.57 -11.36
CA LEU A 599 27.37 14.61 -11.81
C LEU A 599 26.48 14.83 -10.58
N ALA A 600 25.58 15.81 -10.67
CA ALA A 600 24.75 16.21 -9.54
C ALA A 600 23.39 15.54 -9.60
N ASN A 601 22.88 15.12 -8.44
CA ASN A 601 21.59 14.42 -8.34
C ASN A 601 20.44 15.23 -8.98
N ASN A 602 19.72 14.62 -9.92
CA ASN A 602 18.64 15.24 -10.70
C ASN A 602 19.07 16.46 -11.54
N ASP A 603 20.36 16.61 -11.79
CA ASP A 603 20.85 17.56 -12.78
C ASP A 603 20.90 16.85 -14.14
N TRP A 604 19.77 16.90 -14.86
CA TRP A 604 19.54 16.30 -16.19
C TRP A 604 20.67 16.58 -17.22
N ASN A 605 21.57 17.50 -16.91
CA ASN A 605 22.87 17.71 -17.54
C ASN A 605 23.68 16.43 -17.73
N GLY A 606 23.66 15.51 -16.77
CA GLY A 606 24.49 14.31 -16.80
C GLY A 606 24.18 13.35 -17.95
N PHE A 607 22.95 13.35 -18.50
CA PHE A 607 22.61 12.56 -19.69
C PHE A 607 23.42 12.98 -20.93
N GLY A 608 23.66 14.28 -21.10
CA GLY A 608 24.38 14.83 -22.26
C GLY A 608 25.79 15.33 -21.96
N LEU A 609 26.25 15.19 -20.71
CA LEU A 609 27.46 15.83 -20.19
C LEU A 609 27.43 17.35 -20.39
N HIS A 610 26.25 17.95 -20.26
CA HIS A 610 26.01 19.38 -20.48
C HIS A 610 26.52 20.23 -19.30
N PRO A 611 26.76 21.54 -19.51
CA PRO A 611 26.78 22.23 -20.82
C PRO A 611 28.07 21.98 -21.62
N CYS A 612 29.07 21.34 -21.00
CA CYS A 612 30.44 21.27 -21.50
C CYS A 612 31.01 19.85 -21.41
N PRO A 613 30.74 18.96 -22.39
CA PRO A 613 31.12 17.56 -22.31
C PRO A 613 32.60 17.30 -22.03
N ALA A 614 33.52 18.04 -22.66
CA ALA A 614 34.94 17.96 -22.36
C ALA A 614 35.27 18.33 -20.90
N GLN A 615 34.71 19.43 -20.41
CA GLN A 615 34.97 19.88 -19.05
C GLN A 615 34.40 18.90 -18.03
N THR A 616 33.17 18.41 -18.24
CA THR A 616 32.54 17.41 -17.37
C THR A 616 33.37 16.12 -17.32
N ARG A 617 33.88 15.62 -18.46
CA ARG A 617 34.80 14.46 -18.49
C ARG A 617 36.09 14.72 -17.73
N LYS A 618 36.67 15.90 -17.89
CA LYS A 618 37.90 16.32 -17.19
C LYS A 618 37.69 16.41 -15.68
N ASP A 619 36.61 17.05 -15.24
CA ASP A 619 36.25 17.16 -13.83
C ASP A 619 35.99 15.78 -13.23
N PHE A 620 35.29 14.91 -13.97
CA PHE A 620 35.05 13.52 -13.56
C PHE A 620 36.37 12.76 -13.37
N TYR A 621 37.31 12.87 -14.32
CA TYR A 621 38.62 12.23 -14.19
C TYR A 621 39.34 12.65 -12.91
N TYR A 622 39.50 13.95 -12.66
CA TYR A 622 40.22 14.43 -11.48
C TYR A 622 39.52 14.10 -10.15
N ALA A 623 38.19 14.01 -10.16
CA ALA A 623 37.44 13.63 -8.97
C ALA A 623 37.61 12.14 -8.58
N TYR A 624 37.86 11.26 -9.56
CA TYR A 624 37.88 9.81 -9.37
C TYR A 624 39.25 9.15 -9.55
N VAL A 625 40.23 9.80 -10.17
CA VAL A 625 41.59 9.22 -10.36
C VAL A 625 42.27 8.88 -9.04
N ASP A 626 42.04 9.67 -7.99
CA ASP A 626 42.57 9.43 -6.64
C ASP A 626 41.52 8.85 -5.67
N ASP A 627 40.32 8.50 -6.15
CA ASP A 627 39.26 8.00 -5.29
C ASP A 627 39.55 6.55 -4.84
N PRO A 628 39.69 6.30 -3.52
CA PRO A 628 40.11 4.99 -3.03
C PRO A 628 39.08 3.89 -3.25
N GLU A 629 37.79 4.23 -3.38
CA GLU A 629 36.73 3.26 -3.67
C GLU A 629 36.75 2.90 -5.15
N PHE A 630 36.85 3.90 -6.03
CA PHE A 630 36.95 3.70 -7.47
C PHE A 630 38.24 2.95 -7.86
N GLN A 631 39.35 3.18 -7.16
CA GLN A 631 40.59 2.45 -7.42
C GLN A 631 40.45 0.93 -7.24
N GLN A 632 39.57 0.47 -6.34
CA GLN A 632 39.30 -0.95 -6.09
C GLN A 632 38.39 -1.60 -7.14
N VAL A 633 37.82 -0.81 -8.05
CA VAL A 633 36.91 -1.30 -9.10
C VAL A 633 37.69 -2.13 -10.12
N GLY A 634 37.16 -3.30 -10.48
CA GLY A 634 37.72 -4.21 -11.48
C GLY A 634 37.32 -3.86 -12.91
N ALA A 635 36.08 -3.42 -13.11
CA ALA A 635 35.53 -3.02 -14.41
C ALA A 635 34.45 -1.94 -14.23
N VAL A 636 34.19 -1.18 -15.28
CA VAL A 636 33.09 -0.21 -15.33
C VAL A 636 32.02 -0.72 -16.28
N MET A 637 30.75 -0.57 -15.92
CA MET A 637 29.61 -0.87 -16.77
C MET A 637 28.77 0.39 -16.95
N CYS A 638 28.33 0.67 -18.18
CA CYS A 638 27.39 1.76 -18.46
C CYS A 638 26.27 1.28 -19.37
N SER A 639 25.06 1.75 -19.08
CA SER A 639 23.84 1.23 -19.70
C SER A 639 22.79 2.31 -20.02
N HIS A 640 22.70 3.37 -19.22
CA HIS A 640 21.65 4.39 -19.36
C HIS A 640 22.14 5.81 -19.01
N PRO A 641 22.44 6.67 -20.00
CA PRO A 641 22.72 6.30 -21.38
C PRO A 641 24.09 5.61 -21.48
N VAL A 642 24.20 4.63 -22.38
CA VAL A 642 25.48 3.97 -22.68
C VAL A 642 26.58 4.95 -23.11
N ALA A 643 26.20 6.11 -23.68
CA ALA A 643 27.09 7.18 -24.09
C ALA A 643 27.95 7.73 -22.95
N ASN A 644 27.52 7.56 -21.70
CA ASN A 644 28.29 8.01 -20.54
C ASN A 644 29.52 7.13 -20.25
N CYS A 645 29.73 6.04 -20.98
CA CYS A 645 31.02 5.34 -20.97
C CYS A 645 32.21 6.22 -21.38
N GLU A 646 31.99 7.34 -22.09
CA GLU A 646 33.03 8.32 -22.40
C GLU A 646 33.70 8.92 -21.16
N LEU A 647 33.00 8.97 -20.01
CA LEU A 647 33.56 9.43 -18.73
C LEU A 647 34.72 8.55 -18.27
N TYR A 648 34.71 7.27 -18.66
CA TYR A 648 35.63 6.26 -18.16
C TYR A 648 36.81 5.97 -19.09
N MET A 649 36.81 6.53 -20.30
CA MET A 649 37.90 6.35 -21.27
C MET A 649 39.30 6.76 -20.76
N PRO A 650 39.48 7.81 -19.96
CA PRO A 650 40.82 8.16 -19.45
C PRO A 650 41.35 7.14 -18.42
N PHE A 651 40.48 6.30 -17.86
CA PHE A 651 40.88 5.33 -16.86
C PHE A 651 41.33 4.03 -17.53
N ASP A 652 42.42 3.46 -17.03
CA ASP A 652 42.85 2.10 -17.42
C ASP A 652 41.96 1.08 -16.69
N LYS A 653 40.67 1.00 -17.03
CA LYS A 653 39.71 0.03 -16.50
C LYS A 653 38.92 -0.57 -17.68
N PRO A 654 38.68 -1.90 -17.69
CA PRO A 654 37.75 -2.51 -18.63
C PRO A 654 36.39 -1.83 -18.62
N ILE A 655 35.85 -1.57 -19.80
CA ILE A 655 34.53 -0.95 -20.01
C ILE A 655 33.58 -1.99 -20.60
N ILE A 656 32.45 -2.18 -19.95
CA ILE A 656 31.32 -2.99 -20.41
C ILE A 656 30.23 -2.02 -20.89
N LEU A 657 30.02 -1.94 -22.20
CA LEU A 657 28.91 -1.20 -22.78
C LEU A 657 27.71 -2.13 -22.84
N TYR A 658 26.71 -1.90 -21.99
CA TYR A 658 25.50 -2.71 -21.97
C TYR A 658 24.30 -1.96 -22.53
N LEU A 659 24.05 -2.17 -23.82
CA LEU A 659 23.05 -1.46 -24.62
C LEU A 659 21.64 -1.91 -24.23
N THR A 660 21.09 -1.22 -23.24
CA THR A 660 19.69 -1.36 -22.76
C THR A 660 18.80 -0.18 -23.17
N THR A 661 19.40 0.83 -23.80
CA THR A 661 18.74 1.99 -24.40
C THR A 661 19.29 2.28 -25.78
N ARG A 662 18.56 3.11 -26.52
CA ARG A 662 18.91 3.52 -27.87
C ARG A 662 20.27 4.23 -27.88
N LEU A 663 21.12 3.89 -28.86
CA LEU A 663 22.53 4.30 -28.89
C LEU A 663 22.70 5.83 -28.95
N GLU A 664 21.73 6.54 -29.53
CA GLU A 664 21.66 8.00 -29.64
C GLU A 664 21.22 8.71 -28.37
N PHE A 665 20.71 7.99 -27.38
CA PHE A 665 20.23 8.61 -26.15
C PHE A 665 21.36 9.34 -25.42
N GLY A 666 21.12 10.59 -25.02
CA GLY A 666 22.12 11.48 -24.45
C GLY A 666 22.97 12.27 -25.47
N ARG A 667 22.93 11.93 -26.78
CA ARG A 667 23.79 12.55 -27.80
C ARG A 667 23.04 13.09 -29.02
N ASN A 668 21.99 12.41 -29.47
CA ASN A 668 21.07 12.89 -30.49
C ASN A 668 19.65 12.39 -30.18
N ASP A 669 19.08 12.93 -29.11
CA ASP A 669 17.77 12.58 -28.57
C ASP A 669 16.80 13.76 -28.60
N ARG A 670 16.78 14.50 -29.71
CA ARG A 670 16.02 15.75 -29.88
C ARG A 670 14.50 15.60 -29.78
N HIS A 671 13.95 14.41 -30.03
CA HIS A 671 12.51 14.16 -29.96
C HIS A 671 12.04 13.94 -28.52
N VAL A 672 12.96 13.70 -27.58
CA VAL A 672 12.63 13.61 -26.15
C VAL A 672 12.39 15.04 -25.63
N PRO A 673 11.14 15.44 -25.30
CA PRO A 673 10.80 16.85 -25.08
C PRO A 673 11.62 17.54 -23.98
N TRP A 674 11.86 16.85 -22.86
CA TRP A 674 12.66 17.38 -21.75
C TRP A 674 14.17 17.45 -22.05
N ARG A 675 14.65 16.77 -23.10
CA ARG A 675 16.03 16.85 -23.61
C ARG A 675 16.20 17.93 -24.67
N GLU A 676 15.14 18.24 -25.43
CA GLU A 676 15.18 19.15 -26.57
C GLU A 676 15.90 20.50 -26.28
N PRO A 677 15.66 21.19 -25.13
CA PRO A 677 16.31 22.46 -24.84
C PRO A 677 17.85 22.36 -24.77
N TRP A 678 18.36 21.22 -24.35
CA TRP A 678 19.79 20.94 -24.25
C TRP A 678 20.38 20.58 -25.62
N MET A 679 19.63 19.84 -26.43
CA MET A 679 20.06 19.39 -27.75
C MET A 679 20.11 20.51 -28.78
N ARG A 680 19.17 21.46 -28.74
CA ARG A 680 19.19 22.64 -29.62
C ARG A 680 20.44 23.51 -29.43
N ARG A 681 21.04 23.47 -28.24
CA ARG A 681 22.23 24.26 -27.91
C ARG A 681 23.54 23.54 -28.27
N ALA A 682 23.53 22.21 -28.25
CA ALA A 682 24.75 21.41 -28.17
C ALA A 682 25.26 20.83 -29.50
N GLY A 683 24.70 21.19 -30.65
CA GLY A 683 25.11 20.59 -31.93
C GLY A 683 24.93 19.06 -31.93
N SER A 684 23.67 18.59 -31.92
CA SER A 684 23.35 17.17 -31.75
C SER A 684 24.01 16.25 -32.79
N SER A 685 24.28 16.76 -33.99
CA SER A 685 24.97 16.01 -35.05
C SER A 685 26.46 15.83 -34.74
N GLU A 686 27.10 16.86 -34.19
CA GLU A 686 28.50 16.84 -33.77
C GLU A 686 28.69 15.94 -32.54
N ALA A 687 27.81 16.08 -31.55
CA ALA A 687 27.80 15.24 -30.36
C ALA A 687 27.60 13.75 -30.71
N TRP A 688 26.73 13.46 -31.68
CA TRP A 688 26.53 12.10 -32.20
C TRP A 688 27.78 11.55 -32.91
N LYS A 689 28.39 12.34 -33.79
CA LYS A 689 29.65 11.94 -34.46
C LYS A 689 30.76 11.66 -33.45
N ALA A 690 30.92 12.53 -32.47
CA ALA A 690 31.90 12.34 -31.40
C ALA A 690 31.64 11.08 -30.58
N TRP A 691 30.38 10.80 -30.27
CA TRP A 691 30.02 9.57 -29.57
C TRP A 691 30.32 8.32 -30.39
N ILE A 692 29.95 8.27 -31.67
CA ILE A 692 30.26 7.11 -32.54
C ILE A 692 31.78 6.90 -32.63
N ASP A 693 32.56 7.95 -32.81
CA ASP A 693 34.03 7.83 -32.83
C ASP A 693 34.59 7.27 -31.51
N ASN A 694 34.06 7.71 -30.37
CA ASN A 694 34.47 7.22 -29.07
C ASN A 694 33.99 5.78 -28.80
N PHE A 695 32.79 5.42 -29.26
CA PHE A 695 32.27 4.06 -29.21
C PHE A 695 33.20 3.10 -29.96
N MET A 696 33.62 3.45 -31.19
CA MET A 696 34.56 2.65 -31.97
C MET A 696 35.90 2.47 -31.25
N LYS A 697 36.46 3.54 -30.66
CA LYS A 697 37.70 3.46 -29.88
C LYS A 697 37.56 2.55 -28.66
N ILE A 698 36.43 2.61 -27.96
CA ILE A 698 36.15 1.71 -26.83
C ILE A 698 36.08 0.26 -27.34
N ALA A 699 35.42 0.02 -28.48
CA ALA A 699 35.28 -1.29 -29.10
C ALA A 699 36.60 -1.93 -29.55
N GLU A 700 37.58 -1.12 -29.97
CA GLU A 700 38.90 -1.60 -30.43
C GLU A 700 39.73 -2.29 -29.35
N LYS A 701 39.38 -2.11 -28.06
CA LYS A 701 40.09 -2.74 -26.95
C LYS A 701 39.51 -4.11 -26.66
N GLU A 702 40.32 -5.15 -26.80
CA GLU A 702 39.94 -6.56 -26.54
C GLU A 702 39.35 -6.82 -25.16
N HIS A 703 39.77 -6.05 -24.14
CA HIS A 703 39.28 -6.22 -22.76
C HIS A 703 38.01 -5.41 -22.46
N ASN A 704 37.54 -4.60 -23.40
CA ASN A 704 36.22 -3.99 -23.34
C ASN A 704 35.19 -4.92 -23.97
N VAL A 705 33.95 -4.89 -23.49
CA VAL A 705 32.91 -5.79 -23.96
C VAL A 705 31.68 -4.98 -24.38
N ILE A 706 31.19 -5.24 -25.59
CA ILE A 706 29.98 -4.61 -26.13
C ILE A 706 28.85 -5.63 -26.11
N LEU A 707 27.84 -5.31 -25.31
CA LEU A 707 26.70 -6.17 -25.04
C LEU A 707 25.41 -5.47 -25.46
N ALA A 708 24.47 -6.24 -25.99
CA ALA A 708 23.11 -5.77 -26.25
C ALA A 708 22.10 -6.53 -25.38
N ASN A 709 21.08 -5.81 -24.91
CA ASN A 709 20.00 -6.39 -24.14
C ASN A 709 19.16 -7.38 -24.96
N ASN A 710 19.04 -7.17 -26.27
CA ASN A 710 18.21 -8.00 -27.13
C ASN A 710 18.65 -7.87 -28.59
N GLU A 711 17.95 -8.58 -29.49
CA GLU A 711 18.27 -8.58 -30.91
C GLU A 711 18.04 -7.20 -31.58
N TYR A 712 17.02 -6.45 -31.16
CA TYR A 712 16.79 -5.10 -31.68
C TYR A 712 17.98 -4.19 -31.35
N ASP A 713 18.43 -4.16 -30.10
CA ASP A 713 19.53 -3.31 -29.64
C ASP A 713 20.86 -3.73 -30.31
N ALA A 714 21.07 -5.04 -30.54
CA ALA A 714 22.22 -5.52 -31.30
C ALA A 714 22.20 -5.04 -32.76
N LYS A 715 21.05 -5.17 -33.44
CA LYS A 715 20.87 -4.72 -34.83
C LYS A 715 20.92 -3.20 -34.96
N TYR A 716 20.42 -2.49 -33.96
CA TYR A 716 20.47 -1.04 -33.88
C TYR A 716 21.92 -0.55 -33.85
N VAL A 717 22.77 -1.18 -33.03
CA VAL A 717 24.21 -0.85 -32.98
C VAL A 717 24.92 -1.28 -34.25
N GLU A 718 24.63 -2.47 -34.79
CA GLU A 718 25.18 -2.92 -36.07
C GLU A 718 24.89 -1.90 -37.18
N TYR A 719 23.68 -1.34 -37.22
CA TYR A 719 23.28 -0.36 -38.23
C TYR A 719 24.13 0.92 -38.20
N PHE A 720 24.43 1.46 -37.01
CA PHE A 720 25.18 2.72 -36.89
C PHE A 720 26.70 2.55 -36.81
N THR A 721 27.19 1.39 -36.37
CA THR A 721 28.60 1.17 -36.03
C THR A 721 29.27 0.05 -36.84
N GLY A 722 28.49 -0.82 -37.48
CA GLY A 722 28.98 -2.06 -38.09
C GLY A 722 29.42 -3.13 -37.09
N ILE A 723 29.46 -2.83 -35.79
CA ILE A 723 29.80 -3.77 -34.73
C ILE A 723 28.59 -4.62 -34.40
N LYS A 724 28.79 -5.93 -34.22
CA LYS A 724 27.78 -6.87 -33.75
C LYS A 724 27.97 -7.13 -32.25
N PRO A 725 27.17 -6.52 -31.36
CA PRO A 725 27.26 -6.80 -29.93
C PRO A 725 26.91 -8.26 -29.61
N GLN A 726 27.46 -8.77 -28.51
CA GLN A 726 26.97 -10.01 -27.93
C GLN A 726 25.62 -9.76 -27.23
N ILE A 727 24.62 -10.59 -27.51
CA ILE A 727 23.30 -10.46 -26.88
C ILE A 727 23.31 -11.15 -25.51
N ILE A 728 23.02 -10.40 -24.47
CA ILE A 728 22.75 -10.91 -23.12
C ILE A 728 21.44 -10.27 -22.65
N PRO A 729 20.32 -11.03 -22.61
CA PRO A 729 19.06 -10.51 -22.11
C PRO A 729 19.15 -10.06 -20.66
N SER A 730 18.53 -8.92 -20.35
CA SER A 730 18.31 -8.55 -18.96
C SER A 730 17.50 -9.63 -18.26
N TRP A 731 17.97 -10.02 -17.09
CA TRP A 731 17.26 -11.01 -16.30
C TRP A 731 15.92 -10.45 -15.80
N SER A 732 15.97 -9.33 -15.08
CA SER A 732 14.86 -8.60 -14.44
C SER A 732 13.88 -9.45 -13.63
N GLY A 733 14.29 -10.66 -13.25
CA GLY A 733 13.47 -11.59 -12.49
C GLY A 733 13.94 -11.76 -11.05
N PRO A 734 13.23 -12.60 -10.29
CA PRO A 734 13.63 -12.95 -8.94
C PRO A 734 14.89 -13.84 -8.93
N SER A 735 15.42 -14.16 -7.75
CA SER A 735 16.52 -15.13 -7.63
C SER A 735 16.10 -16.53 -8.08
N LEU A 736 17.06 -17.41 -8.40
CA LEU A 736 16.76 -18.81 -8.72
C LEU A 736 16.00 -19.53 -7.58
N THR A 737 16.29 -19.17 -6.33
CA THR A 737 15.59 -19.68 -5.15
C THR A 737 14.13 -19.22 -5.13
N ASP A 738 13.89 -17.95 -5.44
CA ASP A 738 12.56 -17.36 -5.44
C ASP A 738 11.71 -17.84 -6.64
N LEU A 739 12.31 -18.09 -7.81
CA LEU A 739 11.63 -18.80 -8.92
C LEU A 739 11.06 -20.16 -8.49
N GLY A 740 11.68 -20.82 -7.51
CA GLY A 740 11.18 -22.08 -6.95
C GLY A 740 9.95 -21.90 -6.05
N ARG A 741 9.75 -20.71 -5.47
CA ARG A 741 8.59 -20.38 -4.61
C ARG A 741 7.34 -20.02 -5.40
N PHE A 742 7.53 -19.73 -6.68
CA PHE A 742 6.50 -19.29 -7.61
C PHE A 742 5.68 -20.43 -8.23
N ASP A 743 5.88 -21.67 -7.78
CA ASP A 743 5.15 -22.85 -8.22
C ASP A 743 4.32 -23.39 -7.04
N PRO A 744 2.98 -23.52 -7.13
CA PRO A 744 2.12 -23.35 -8.31
C PRO A 744 1.62 -21.92 -8.57
N TYR A 745 1.25 -21.66 -9.83
CA TYR A 745 0.54 -20.45 -10.24
C TYR A 745 -0.94 -20.52 -9.86
N LEU A 746 -1.35 -19.63 -8.96
CA LEU A 746 -2.69 -19.58 -8.38
C LEU A 746 -3.21 -18.13 -8.38
N PRO A 747 -3.71 -17.61 -9.51
CA PRO A 747 -4.28 -16.27 -9.55
C PRO A 747 -5.51 -16.19 -8.64
N THR A 748 -5.66 -15.06 -7.94
CA THR A 748 -6.73 -14.79 -6.96
C THR A 748 -7.76 -13.79 -7.49
N LYS A 749 -7.38 -13.00 -8.50
CA LYS A 749 -8.24 -12.07 -9.24
C LYS A 749 -8.80 -12.75 -10.48
N LEU A 750 -9.85 -12.16 -11.05
CA LEU A 750 -10.44 -12.57 -12.32
C LEU A 750 -10.14 -11.59 -13.46
N ASP A 751 -9.77 -10.35 -13.10
CA ASP A 751 -9.51 -9.28 -14.06
C ASP A 751 -8.22 -9.53 -14.86
N ILE A 752 -8.12 -8.96 -16.05
CA ILE A 752 -6.91 -8.94 -16.86
C ILE A 752 -6.18 -7.63 -16.58
N LEU A 753 -4.91 -7.71 -16.18
CA LEU A 753 -4.14 -6.52 -15.86
C LEU A 753 -3.48 -5.96 -17.12
N LEU A 754 -3.83 -4.73 -17.52
CA LEU A 754 -3.11 -3.98 -18.54
C LEU A 754 -1.80 -3.48 -17.95
N THR A 755 -0.67 -4.10 -18.32
CA THR A 755 0.64 -3.75 -17.78
C THR A 755 1.81 -4.19 -18.67
N PRO A 756 2.89 -3.38 -18.77
CA PRO A 756 2.91 -1.96 -18.47
C PRO A 756 2.15 -1.24 -19.60
N TYR A 757 1.51 -0.13 -19.26
CA TYR A 757 1.18 0.88 -20.25
C TYR A 757 1.95 2.14 -19.87
N ARG A 758 2.32 2.91 -20.87
CA ARG A 758 2.88 4.25 -20.67
C ARG A 758 2.02 5.24 -21.45
N THR A 759 2.51 6.47 -21.54
CA THR A 759 2.07 7.57 -22.40
C THR A 759 1.47 7.16 -23.74
N ASN A 760 1.92 6.10 -24.41
CA ASN A 760 1.39 5.71 -25.73
C ASN A 760 -0.12 5.43 -25.77
N LEU A 761 -0.75 5.02 -24.66
CA LEU A 761 -2.20 4.85 -24.58
C LEU A 761 -2.93 6.06 -23.98
N GLU A 762 -2.18 7.08 -23.57
CA GLU A 762 -2.72 8.31 -22.97
C GLU A 762 -2.99 9.41 -24.03
N TYR A 763 -2.44 9.27 -25.24
CA TYR A 763 -2.61 10.21 -26.35
C TYR A 763 -3.43 9.59 -27.48
N HIS A 764 -4.24 10.41 -28.16
CA HIS A 764 -4.85 10.01 -29.42
C HIS A 764 -3.91 10.23 -30.60
N ALA A 765 -4.22 9.62 -31.75
CA ALA A 765 -3.39 9.69 -32.95
C ALA A 765 -3.21 11.13 -33.45
N GLU A 766 -4.25 11.96 -33.31
CA GLU A 766 -4.28 13.37 -33.65
C GLU A 766 -3.33 14.24 -32.80
N ASP A 767 -3.02 13.81 -31.57
CA ASP A 767 -2.14 14.53 -30.64
C ASP A 767 -0.66 14.16 -30.81
N ILE A 768 -0.37 13.05 -31.49
CA ILE A 768 0.98 12.56 -31.74
C ILE A 768 1.43 13.05 -33.12
N PRO A 769 2.45 13.89 -33.27
CA PRO A 769 2.90 14.37 -34.58
C PRO A 769 3.43 13.22 -35.45
N THR A 770 3.43 13.41 -36.77
CA THR A 770 3.84 12.38 -37.74
C THR A 770 5.32 12.00 -37.67
N ASP A 771 6.15 12.90 -37.14
CA ASP A 771 7.61 12.84 -37.16
C ASP A 771 8.22 13.26 -35.80
N GLY A 772 7.52 12.96 -34.70
CA GLY A 772 7.99 13.30 -33.37
C GLY A 772 7.18 12.67 -32.24
N TRP A 773 7.48 13.13 -31.02
CA TRP A 773 6.73 12.79 -29.83
C TRP A 773 5.57 13.76 -29.63
N PRO A 774 4.47 13.33 -28.98
CA PRO A 774 3.43 14.27 -28.55
C PRO A 774 4.05 15.33 -27.62
N ASN A 775 3.44 16.51 -27.58
CA ASN A 775 3.84 17.55 -26.65
C ASN A 775 3.43 17.16 -25.23
N MET A 776 4.35 16.54 -24.48
CA MET A 776 4.07 16.06 -23.13
C MET A 776 3.78 17.18 -22.11
N ASP A 777 4.15 18.43 -22.41
CA ASP A 777 3.89 19.60 -21.56
C ASP A 777 2.51 20.23 -21.83
N ALA A 778 1.96 20.02 -23.03
CA ALA A 778 0.59 20.41 -23.35
C ALA A 778 -0.35 19.45 -22.62
N LYS A 779 -0.64 19.79 -21.35
CA LYS A 779 -1.47 19.06 -20.38
C LYS A 779 -2.20 17.85 -21.00
N PRO A 780 -1.79 16.62 -20.69
CA PRO A 780 -2.58 15.47 -21.08
C PRO A 780 -3.98 15.69 -20.51
N ILE A 781 -4.99 15.70 -21.38
CA ILE A 781 -6.29 15.21 -20.94
C ILE A 781 -5.94 13.83 -20.38
N MET A 782 -6.03 13.64 -19.05
CA MET A 782 -5.72 12.36 -18.42
C MET A 782 -6.75 11.34 -18.90
N ASN A 783 -6.58 10.90 -20.14
CA ASN A 783 -7.33 9.82 -20.71
C ASN A 783 -6.91 8.60 -19.93
N VAL A 784 -7.89 8.00 -19.26
CA VAL A 784 -7.73 6.66 -18.73
C VAL A 784 -7.29 5.80 -19.91
N PRO A 785 -6.20 5.01 -19.83
CA PRO A 785 -5.67 4.25 -20.96
C PRO A 785 -6.71 3.41 -21.69
N LEU A 786 -7.72 2.92 -20.96
CA LEU A 786 -8.83 2.14 -21.49
C LEU A 786 -9.81 2.95 -22.36
N ASN A 787 -9.72 4.29 -22.38
CA ASN A 787 -10.46 5.16 -23.29
C ASN A 787 -9.76 5.32 -24.65
N HIS A 788 -8.59 4.70 -24.85
CA HIS A 788 -7.90 4.79 -26.13
C HIS A 788 -8.70 4.05 -27.22
N PRO A 789 -8.86 4.59 -28.45
CA PRO A 789 -9.74 4.02 -29.47
C PRO A 789 -9.42 2.59 -29.92
N ILE A 790 -8.25 2.06 -29.59
CA ILE A 790 -7.96 0.64 -29.81
C ILE A 790 -8.89 -0.26 -29.00
N PHE A 791 -9.43 0.21 -27.87
CA PHE A 791 -10.31 -0.56 -27.00
C PHE A 791 -11.80 -0.47 -27.41
N ASP A 792 -12.20 0.43 -28.31
CA ASP A 792 -13.60 0.58 -28.77
C ASP A 792 -14.16 -0.71 -29.39
N GLU A 793 -13.29 -1.50 -30.03
CA GLU A 793 -13.65 -2.80 -30.60
C GLU A 793 -14.03 -3.83 -29.51
N ILE A 794 -13.56 -3.69 -28.27
CA ILE A 794 -13.86 -4.61 -27.16
C ILE A 794 -15.34 -4.57 -26.82
N ASP A 795 -15.93 -3.39 -26.63
CA ASP A 795 -17.35 -3.22 -26.29
C ASP A 795 -18.28 -3.92 -27.31
N THR A 796 -17.90 -3.84 -28.59
CA THR A 796 -18.63 -4.49 -29.67
C THR A 796 -18.55 -6.02 -29.59
N VAL A 797 -17.40 -6.55 -29.22
CA VAL A 797 -17.19 -8.01 -29.09
C VAL A 797 -17.79 -8.55 -27.80
N GLU A 798 -17.68 -7.82 -26.69
CA GLU A 798 -18.28 -8.19 -25.40
C GLU A 798 -19.80 -8.29 -25.47
N ALA A 799 -20.46 -7.40 -26.23
CA ALA A 799 -21.90 -7.49 -26.46
C ALA A 799 -22.35 -8.83 -27.10
N HIS A 800 -21.44 -9.57 -27.72
CA HIS A 800 -21.69 -10.87 -28.37
C HIS A 800 -21.03 -12.05 -27.64
N SER A 801 -20.37 -11.81 -26.50
CA SER A 801 -19.60 -12.77 -25.72
C SER A 801 -20.30 -13.05 -24.39
N ASN A 802 -20.38 -14.33 -24.00
CA ASN A 802 -20.86 -14.73 -22.66
C ASN A 802 -19.77 -14.69 -21.58
N VAL A 803 -18.58 -14.20 -21.91
CA VAL A 803 -17.40 -14.22 -21.03
C VAL A 803 -17.04 -12.80 -20.61
N GLU A 804 -16.83 -12.65 -19.30
CA GLU A 804 -16.39 -11.41 -18.67
C GLU A 804 -14.90 -11.19 -19.02
N PHE A 805 -14.61 -10.20 -19.87
CA PHE A 805 -13.26 -9.84 -20.30
C PHE A 805 -12.85 -8.50 -19.66
N ASN A 806 -12.90 -8.45 -18.33
CA ASN A 806 -12.67 -7.21 -17.60
C ASN A 806 -11.18 -6.87 -17.57
N ILE A 807 -10.80 -5.76 -18.21
CA ILE A 807 -9.43 -5.22 -18.15
C ILE A 807 -9.37 -4.16 -17.05
N VAL A 808 -8.36 -4.25 -16.19
CA VAL A 808 -8.03 -3.22 -15.22
C VAL A 808 -6.65 -2.67 -15.47
N THR A 809 -6.48 -1.37 -15.30
CA THR A 809 -5.17 -0.72 -15.36
C THR A 809 -4.39 -0.92 -14.06
N MET A 810 -3.06 -0.83 -14.12
CA MET A 810 -2.19 -0.76 -12.93
C MET A 810 -2.65 0.30 -11.92
N ALA A 811 -3.10 1.47 -12.37
CA ALA A 811 -3.56 2.55 -11.49
C ALA A 811 -4.89 2.20 -10.79
N GLU A 812 -5.80 1.50 -11.45
CA GLU A 812 -7.06 1.04 -10.85
C GLU A 812 -6.84 -0.15 -9.90
N ALA A 813 -6.00 -1.10 -10.32
CA ALA A 813 -5.60 -2.26 -9.54
C ALA A 813 -4.84 -1.88 -8.26
N TYR A 814 -3.98 -0.87 -8.36
CA TYR A 814 -3.08 -0.43 -7.31
C TYR A 814 -3.02 1.10 -7.23
N PRO A 815 -4.07 1.77 -6.73
CA PRO A 815 -4.16 3.23 -6.70
C PRO A 815 -3.10 3.91 -5.82
N ARG A 816 -2.41 3.14 -4.97
CA ARG A 816 -1.27 3.60 -4.14
C ARG A 816 0.07 2.97 -4.56
N GLY A 817 0.11 2.33 -5.73
CA GLY A 817 1.18 1.41 -6.12
C GLY A 817 1.04 0.04 -5.46
N TYR A 818 1.69 -0.96 -6.05
CA TYR A 818 1.83 -2.29 -5.45
C TYR A 818 3.01 -2.29 -4.47
N SER A 819 2.97 -3.15 -3.46
CA SER A 819 4.04 -3.20 -2.44
C SER A 819 5.21 -4.04 -2.91
N ARG A 820 4.93 -5.11 -3.66
CA ARG A 820 5.95 -5.98 -4.24
C ARG A 820 5.52 -6.47 -5.62
N ILE A 821 6.49 -6.72 -6.49
CA ILE A 821 6.23 -7.14 -7.87
C ILE A 821 5.46 -8.47 -7.93
N GLU A 822 5.60 -9.32 -6.92
CA GLU A 822 4.90 -10.60 -6.80
C GLU A 822 3.39 -10.43 -6.62
N ASP A 823 2.94 -9.28 -6.13
CA ASP A 823 1.50 -9.00 -5.95
C ASP A 823 0.79 -8.99 -7.32
N LEU A 824 1.51 -8.73 -8.43
CA LEU A 824 0.94 -8.80 -9.78
C LEU A 824 0.57 -10.23 -10.21
N ARG A 825 1.09 -11.26 -9.54
CA ARG A 825 0.74 -12.66 -9.80
C ARG A 825 -0.66 -13.04 -9.36
N GLU A 826 -1.33 -12.15 -8.62
CA GLU A 826 -2.74 -12.31 -8.28
C GLU A 826 -3.63 -12.30 -9.54
N TYR A 827 -3.16 -11.75 -10.66
CA TYR A 827 -3.91 -11.69 -11.90
C TYR A 827 -3.69 -12.95 -12.76
N PRO A 828 -4.74 -13.47 -13.42
CA PRO A 828 -4.70 -14.63 -14.32
C PRO A 828 -3.91 -14.40 -15.60
N LEU A 829 -3.74 -13.13 -16.00
CA LEU A 829 -3.23 -12.76 -17.30
C LEU A 829 -2.79 -11.29 -17.32
N PHE A 830 -1.70 -11.00 -18.03
CA PHE A 830 -1.33 -9.65 -18.41
C PHE A 830 -1.71 -9.35 -19.85
N LEU A 831 -2.31 -8.18 -20.09
CA LEU A 831 -2.42 -7.60 -21.41
C LEU A 831 -1.27 -6.63 -21.60
N PHE A 832 -0.36 -6.93 -22.52
CA PHE A 832 0.86 -6.16 -22.76
C PHE A 832 0.79 -5.49 -24.14
N ILE A 833 0.72 -4.16 -24.16
CA ILE A 833 0.76 -3.34 -25.38
C ILE A 833 2.07 -2.54 -25.37
N PRO A 834 3.06 -2.86 -26.22
CA PRO A 834 4.37 -2.23 -26.16
C PRO A 834 4.30 -0.74 -26.51
N TYR A 835 5.06 0.07 -25.77
CA TYR A 835 5.31 1.48 -26.08
C TYR A 835 6.72 1.74 -26.64
N GLN A 836 7.62 0.74 -26.56
CA GLN A 836 8.93 0.72 -27.21
C GLN A 836 9.22 -0.67 -27.83
N ALA A 837 10.25 -0.73 -28.69
CA ALA A 837 10.76 -2.00 -29.23
C ALA A 837 11.42 -2.90 -28.18
N SER A 838 11.87 -2.30 -27.07
CA SER A 838 12.52 -2.95 -25.94
C SER A 838 12.04 -2.28 -24.66
N VAL A 839 11.56 -3.06 -23.69
CA VAL A 839 10.98 -2.53 -22.44
C VAL A 839 11.47 -3.35 -21.26
N MET A 840 12.19 -2.74 -20.31
CA MET A 840 12.78 -3.48 -19.19
C MET A 840 11.73 -4.21 -18.31
N SER A 841 10.56 -3.60 -18.10
CA SER A 841 9.48 -4.23 -17.34
C SER A 841 8.83 -5.41 -18.08
N PHE A 842 9.00 -5.55 -19.40
CA PHE A 842 8.57 -6.76 -20.11
C PHE A 842 9.29 -8.00 -19.58
N PHE A 843 10.61 -7.91 -19.40
CA PHE A 843 11.43 -8.99 -18.85
C PHE A 843 10.94 -9.36 -17.44
N GLU A 844 10.72 -8.34 -16.60
CA GLU A 844 10.22 -8.51 -15.23
C GLU A 844 8.87 -9.25 -15.19
N LEU A 845 7.89 -8.77 -15.96
CA LEU A 845 6.58 -9.40 -16.04
C LEU A 845 6.63 -10.83 -16.59
N TYR A 846 7.45 -11.09 -17.60
CA TYR A 846 7.64 -12.45 -18.13
C TYR A 846 8.31 -13.37 -17.08
N ARG A 847 9.27 -12.84 -16.30
CA ARG A 847 9.94 -13.60 -15.24
C ARG A 847 9.04 -13.91 -14.05
N LEU A 848 7.95 -13.16 -13.86
CA LEU A 848 6.89 -13.54 -12.91
C LEU A 848 6.12 -14.79 -13.35
N GLY A 849 6.27 -15.28 -14.57
CA GLY A 849 5.56 -16.48 -15.02
C GLY A 849 4.05 -16.31 -15.09
N VAL A 850 3.53 -15.09 -15.15
CA VAL A 850 2.12 -14.82 -15.40
C VAL A 850 1.91 -14.85 -16.92
N PRO A 851 0.93 -15.59 -17.46
CA PRO A 851 0.66 -15.61 -18.89
C PRO A 851 0.44 -14.19 -19.44
N MET A 852 0.89 -13.93 -20.67
CA MET A 852 0.85 -12.60 -21.28
C MET A 852 0.20 -12.65 -22.67
N LEU A 853 -0.83 -11.84 -22.88
CA LEU A 853 -1.37 -11.50 -24.19
C LEU A 853 -0.60 -10.34 -24.79
N VAL A 854 -0.11 -10.54 -26.01
CA VAL A 854 0.63 -9.55 -26.79
C VAL A 854 0.02 -9.44 -28.20
N PRO A 855 -0.02 -8.25 -28.82
CA PRO A 855 -0.52 -8.12 -30.18
C PRO A 855 0.40 -8.85 -31.17
N SER A 856 -0.16 -9.45 -32.21
CA SER A 856 0.62 -9.96 -33.34
C SER A 856 1.35 -8.83 -34.06
N GLN A 857 2.41 -9.14 -34.80
CA GLN A 857 3.14 -8.12 -35.59
C GLN A 857 2.20 -7.37 -36.53
N LYS A 858 1.25 -8.09 -37.15
CA LYS A 858 0.25 -7.51 -38.05
C LYS A 858 -0.64 -6.50 -37.33
N LEU A 859 -1.15 -6.87 -36.15
CA LEU A 859 -2.02 -6.00 -35.36
C LEU A 859 -1.25 -4.77 -34.86
N LEU A 860 -0.02 -4.97 -34.34
CA LEU A 860 0.79 -3.87 -33.84
C LEU A 860 1.18 -2.88 -34.95
N LEU A 861 1.56 -3.35 -36.14
CA LEU A 861 1.82 -2.47 -37.29
C LEU A 861 0.56 -1.70 -37.73
N ARG A 862 -0.61 -2.33 -37.67
CA ARG A 862 -1.89 -1.63 -37.89
C ARG A 862 -2.09 -0.54 -36.85
N TRP A 863 -1.90 -0.82 -35.57
CA TRP A 863 -2.02 0.19 -34.52
C TRP A 863 -0.98 1.31 -34.59
N MET A 864 0.26 1.01 -35.03
CA MET A 864 1.26 2.04 -35.31
C MET A 864 0.81 2.97 -36.46
N LYS A 865 0.15 2.41 -37.48
CA LYS A 865 -0.36 3.18 -38.62
C LYS A 865 -1.57 4.02 -38.24
N ASP A 866 -2.56 3.38 -37.62
CA ASP A 866 -3.89 3.96 -37.39
C ASP A 866 -3.91 4.84 -36.13
N HIS A 867 -3.09 4.50 -35.13
CA HIS A 867 -3.08 5.17 -33.81
C HIS A 867 -1.72 5.77 -33.41
N ARG A 868 -0.70 5.71 -34.27
CA ARG A 868 0.66 6.26 -33.99
C ARG A 868 1.28 5.73 -32.69
N LEU A 869 0.93 4.50 -32.28
CA LEU A 869 1.59 3.83 -31.15
C LEU A 869 3.10 3.66 -31.40
N LEU A 870 3.87 3.41 -30.34
CA LEU A 870 5.32 3.17 -30.37
C LEU A 870 6.18 4.37 -30.79
N PHE A 871 5.70 5.61 -30.63
CA PHE A 871 6.52 6.81 -30.90
C PHE A 871 7.79 6.87 -30.03
N GLU A 872 7.77 6.31 -28.80
CA GLU A 872 8.95 6.25 -27.93
C GLU A 872 10.07 5.33 -28.46
N ARG A 873 9.87 4.64 -29.58
CA ARG A 873 10.95 3.94 -30.27
C ARG A 873 12.07 4.90 -30.72
N VAL A 874 11.71 6.13 -31.08
CA VAL A 874 12.57 7.09 -31.78
C VAL A 874 12.92 8.25 -30.86
N TYR A 875 14.16 8.35 -30.40
CA TYR A 875 14.58 9.44 -29.51
C TYR A 875 15.14 10.64 -30.27
N GLY A 876 15.74 10.41 -31.43
CA GLY A 876 16.22 11.44 -32.34
C GLY A 876 16.34 10.92 -33.76
N ASP A 877 17.07 11.64 -34.60
CA ASP A 877 17.30 11.28 -36.01
C ASP A 877 18.82 11.33 -36.31
N PRO A 878 19.58 10.38 -35.75
CA PRO A 878 21.02 10.30 -35.99
C PRO A 878 21.34 9.93 -37.43
N ALA A 879 22.30 10.67 -38.02
CA ALA A 879 22.86 10.29 -39.31
C ALA A 879 23.65 8.97 -39.17
N ASN A 880 23.52 8.07 -40.16
CA ASN A 880 24.41 6.92 -40.26
C ASN A 880 25.75 7.38 -40.87
N ILE A 881 26.80 7.38 -40.03
CA ILE A 881 28.11 7.98 -40.37
C ILE A 881 29.03 6.96 -41.06
N LEU A 882 28.80 5.65 -40.88
CA LEU A 882 29.67 4.60 -41.41
C LEU A 882 29.11 3.97 -42.70
N LEU A 883 30.02 3.52 -43.57
CA LEU A 883 29.73 2.80 -44.82
C LEU A 883 30.43 1.43 -44.80
N PRO A 884 29.83 0.37 -45.39
CA PRO A 884 28.58 0.37 -46.15
C PRO A 884 27.34 0.29 -45.26
N LYS A 885 26.26 0.96 -45.69
CA LYS A 885 24.96 0.92 -45.02
C LYS A 885 24.43 -0.51 -45.06
N MET A 886 23.89 -0.99 -43.93
CA MET A 886 23.02 -2.17 -43.94
C MET A 886 21.81 -1.90 -44.86
N ASP A 887 21.30 -2.94 -45.51
CA ASP A 887 20.06 -2.88 -46.32
C ASP A 887 18.82 -2.88 -45.42
N LEU A 888 18.80 -1.99 -44.43
CA LEU A 888 17.68 -1.72 -43.54
C LEU A 888 17.40 -0.22 -43.55
N PRO A 889 16.14 0.22 -43.47
CA PRO A 889 15.80 1.62 -43.29
C PRO A 889 16.23 2.09 -41.90
N SER A 890 16.29 3.40 -41.69
CA SER A 890 16.65 3.96 -40.38
C SER A 890 15.74 3.39 -39.27
N PRO A 891 16.29 2.83 -38.19
CA PRO A 891 15.49 2.39 -37.04
C PRO A 891 14.81 3.56 -36.30
N ASN A 892 15.17 4.80 -36.67
CA ASN A 892 14.64 6.05 -36.14
C ASN A 892 13.57 6.70 -37.03
N SER A 893 13.12 6.02 -38.08
CA SER A 893 12.03 6.52 -38.91
C SER A 893 10.68 6.29 -38.23
N PHE A 894 9.81 7.31 -38.14
CA PHE A 894 8.42 7.17 -37.67
C PHE A 894 7.51 6.44 -38.69
N ARG A 895 7.98 6.17 -39.91
CA ARG A 895 7.19 5.49 -40.94
C ARG A 895 6.99 4.02 -40.60
N VAL A 896 5.74 3.56 -40.69
CA VAL A 896 5.37 2.16 -40.40
C VAL A 896 6.04 1.17 -41.34
N GLU A 897 6.25 1.52 -42.62
CA GLU A 897 6.95 0.66 -43.57
C GLU A 897 8.40 0.41 -43.17
N ASP A 898 9.04 1.40 -42.56
CA ASP A 898 10.40 1.25 -42.04
C ASP A 898 10.37 0.39 -40.77
N ALA A 899 9.44 0.66 -39.85
CA ALA A 899 9.24 -0.12 -38.63
C ALA A 899 8.94 -1.61 -38.90
N LYS A 900 8.25 -1.93 -39.99
CA LYS A 900 7.94 -3.30 -40.42
C LYS A 900 9.19 -4.15 -40.64
N GLN A 901 10.31 -3.56 -41.05
CA GLN A 901 11.57 -4.29 -41.20
C GLN A 901 12.28 -4.56 -39.86
N TRP A 902 11.97 -3.75 -38.85
CA TRP A 902 12.57 -3.81 -37.52
C TRP A 902 11.76 -4.59 -36.50
N ILE A 903 10.43 -4.71 -36.70
CA ILE A 903 9.51 -5.30 -35.70
C ILE A 903 9.86 -6.73 -35.32
N GLN A 904 10.43 -7.51 -36.25
CA GLN A 904 10.87 -8.88 -35.99
C GLN A 904 11.92 -8.98 -34.88
N PHE A 905 12.67 -7.90 -34.61
CA PHE A 905 13.70 -7.86 -33.59
C PHE A 905 13.18 -7.42 -32.21
N TYR A 906 11.92 -6.99 -32.07
CA TYR A 906 11.39 -6.50 -30.80
C TYR A 906 11.30 -7.64 -29.77
N ASP A 907 11.46 -7.32 -28.48
CA ASP A 907 11.49 -8.31 -27.39
C ASP A 907 10.32 -9.29 -27.46
N ILE A 908 9.09 -8.76 -27.61
CA ILE A 908 7.87 -9.55 -27.63
C ILE A 908 7.75 -10.51 -28.81
N TYR A 909 8.63 -10.43 -29.82
CA TYR A 909 8.64 -11.32 -30.98
C TYR A 909 9.85 -12.24 -31.04
N GLN A 910 10.78 -12.15 -30.08
CA GLN A 910 11.91 -13.06 -29.95
C GLN A 910 11.48 -14.39 -29.31
N ARG A 911 10.80 -15.22 -30.10
CA ARG A 911 10.21 -16.51 -29.63
C ARG A 911 11.21 -17.49 -29.03
N GLN A 912 12.50 -17.35 -29.33
CA GLN A 912 13.54 -18.17 -28.70
C GLN A 912 13.77 -17.76 -27.23
N ASN A 913 13.71 -16.45 -26.95
CA ASN A 913 13.90 -15.89 -25.62
C ASN A 913 12.60 -15.92 -24.79
N PHE A 914 11.44 -15.79 -25.45
CA PHE A 914 10.12 -15.72 -24.84
C PHE A 914 9.09 -16.65 -25.51
N PRO A 915 9.29 -17.99 -25.44
CA PRO A 915 8.52 -18.97 -26.23
C PRO A 915 7.05 -19.14 -25.84
N HIS A 916 6.61 -18.56 -24.71
CA HIS A 916 5.29 -18.84 -24.13
C HIS A 916 4.35 -17.63 -24.12
N LEU A 917 4.65 -16.61 -24.92
CA LEU A 917 3.74 -15.48 -25.16
C LEU A 917 2.51 -15.92 -25.96
N LEU A 918 1.36 -15.31 -25.66
CA LEU A 918 0.10 -15.53 -26.37
C LEU A 918 -0.14 -14.36 -27.33
N TYR A 919 -0.12 -14.64 -28.64
CA TYR A 919 -0.30 -13.60 -29.68
C TYR A 919 -1.74 -13.53 -30.15
N PHE A 920 -2.31 -12.32 -30.19
CA PHE A 920 -3.66 -12.10 -30.73
C PHE A 920 -3.65 -11.15 -31.95
N ASP A 921 -4.57 -11.38 -32.88
CA ASP A 921 -4.70 -10.61 -34.14
C ASP A 921 -5.87 -9.61 -34.12
N SER A 922 -6.76 -9.74 -33.14
CA SER A 922 -7.93 -8.90 -32.89
C SER A 922 -8.42 -9.11 -31.46
N TRP A 923 -9.29 -8.24 -30.94
CA TRP A 923 -9.88 -8.42 -29.61
C TRP A 923 -10.75 -9.68 -29.50
N SER A 924 -11.47 -10.06 -30.55
CA SER A 924 -12.18 -11.35 -30.59
C SER A 924 -11.24 -12.53 -30.43
N HIS A 925 -10.07 -12.50 -31.07
CA HIS A 925 -9.04 -13.53 -30.88
C HIS A 925 -8.45 -13.48 -29.46
N ALA A 926 -8.25 -12.30 -28.87
CA ALA A 926 -7.79 -12.17 -27.49
C ALA A 926 -8.77 -12.82 -26.50
N ILE A 927 -10.07 -12.54 -26.64
CA ILE A 927 -11.15 -13.14 -25.82
C ILE A 927 -11.22 -14.66 -26.04
N GLN A 928 -11.04 -15.13 -27.27
CA GLN A 928 -10.97 -16.57 -27.54
C GLN A 928 -9.79 -17.21 -26.80
N LEU A 929 -8.60 -16.59 -26.84
CA LEU A 929 -7.40 -17.11 -26.18
C LEU A 929 -7.57 -17.22 -24.67
N THR A 930 -8.27 -16.30 -24.01
CA THR A 930 -8.53 -16.41 -22.57
C THR A 930 -9.48 -17.54 -22.20
N GLN A 931 -10.29 -18.00 -23.14
CA GLN A 931 -11.23 -19.11 -22.95
C GLN A 931 -10.60 -20.47 -23.28
N THR A 932 -9.78 -20.53 -24.33
CA THR A 932 -9.30 -21.81 -24.88
C THR A 932 -7.91 -22.19 -24.36
N THR A 933 -7.16 -21.26 -23.78
CA THR A 933 -5.79 -21.50 -23.34
C THR A 933 -5.76 -21.98 -21.89
N ASP A 934 -5.03 -23.06 -21.63
CA ASP A 934 -4.66 -23.45 -20.27
C ASP A 934 -3.57 -22.51 -19.72
N LEU A 935 -4.02 -21.43 -19.07
CA LEU A 935 -3.14 -20.41 -18.50
C LEU A 935 -2.21 -20.97 -17.42
N ALA A 936 -2.63 -21.98 -16.67
CA ALA A 936 -1.79 -22.65 -15.67
C ALA A 936 -0.65 -23.43 -16.33
N SER A 937 -0.94 -24.14 -17.42
CA SER A 937 0.08 -24.82 -18.23
C SER A 937 1.07 -23.83 -18.86
N ILE A 938 0.60 -22.69 -19.37
CA ILE A 938 1.48 -21.64 -19.91
C ILE A 938 2.39 -21.08 -18.81
N SER A 939 1.84 -20.76 -17.64
CA SER A 939 2.63 -20.29 -16.49
C SER A 939 3.70 -21.30 -16.06
N ALA A 940 3.35 -22.58 -15.96
CA ALA A 940 4.30 -23.64 -15.61
C ALA A 940 5.47 -23.73 -16.61
N LYS A 941 5.17 -23.63 -17.92
CA LYS A 941 6.17 -23.60 -18.98
C LYS A 941 7.04 -22.34 -18.92
N MET A 942 6.44 -21.17 -18.67
CA MET A 942 7.19 -19.92 -18.43
C MET A 942 8.16 -20.07 -17.26
N ASN A 943 7.72 -20.60 -16.13
CA ASN A 943 8.57 -20.81 -14.95
C ASN A 943 9.70 -21.81 -15.23
N GLN A 944 9.43 -22.88 -15.97
CA GLN A 944 10.47 -23.83 -16.40
C GLN A 944 11.51 -23.15 -17.30
N HIS A 945 11.07 -22.40 -18.30
CA HIS A 945 11.94 -21.64 -19.19
C HIS A 945 12.75 -20.60 -18.43
N ASN A 946 12.13 -19.86 -17.50
CA ASN A 946 12.78 -18.85 -16.67
C ASN A 946 13.93 -19.44 -15.83
N ARG A 947 13.77 -20.65 -15.28
CA ARG A 947 14.85 -21.35 -14.56
C ARG A 947 16.02 -21.69 -15.48
N ALA A 948 15.75 -22.17 -16.69
CA ALA A 948 16.80 -22.46 -17.66
C ALA A 948 17.52 -21.18 -18.12
N GLU A 949 16.76 -20.12 -18.39
CA GLU A 949 17.30 -18.81 -18.77
C GLU A 949 18.14 -18.17 -17.67
N PHE A 950 17.77 -18.30 -16.40
CA PHE A 950 18.57 -17.79 -15.28
C PHE A 950 19.99 -18.38 -15.30
N VAL A 951 20.10 -19.70 -15.50
CA VAL A 951 21.38 -20.40 -15.57
C VAL A 951 22.16 -19.98 -16.80
N ARG A 952 21.51 -19.91 -17.97
CA ARG A 952 22.14 -19.50 -19.23
C ARG A 952 22.67 -18.07 -19.16
N ILE A 953 21.86 -17.13 -18.70
CA ILE A 953 22.22 -15.71 -18.57
C ILE A 953 23.33 -15.54 -17.52
N SER A 954 23.28 -16.28 -16.40
CA SER A 954 24.38 -16.32 -15.42
C SER A 954 25.71 -16.75 -16.05
N ALA A 955 25.69 -17.79 -16.88
CA ALA A 955 26.91 -18.26 -17.56
C ALA A 955 27.45 -17.23 -18.56
N LEU A 956 26.59 -16.55 -19.32
CA LEU A 956 26.99 -15.49 -20.24
C LEU A 956 27.62 -14.29 -19.50
N TRP A 957 27.01 -13.85 -18.39
CA TRP A 957 27.59 -12.80 -17.57
C TRP A 957 28.91 -13.22 -16.93
N GLN A 958 29.01 -14.48 -16.49
CA GLN A 958 30.26 -15.01 -15.96
C GLN A 958 31.39 -14.93 -17.01
N GLU A 959 31.12 -15.31 -18.27
CA GLU A 959 32.07 -15.20 -19.37
C GLU A 959 32.50 -13.75 -19.65
N VAL A 960 31.58 -12.79 -19.59
CA VAL A 960 31.89 -11.35 -19.68
C VAL A 960 32.88 -10.95 -18.59
N PHE A 961 32.59 -11.31 -17.33
CA PHE A 961 33.43 -10.94 -16.19
C PHE A 961 34.78 -11.64 -16.18
N ASP A 962 34.87 -12.85 -16.72
CA ASP A 962 36.14 -13.55 -16.89
C ASP A 962 37.00 -12.88 -17.98
N ARG A 963 36.41 -12.46 -19.11
CA ARG A 963 37.12 -11.74 -20.18
C ARG A 963 37.63 -10.36 -19.76
N THR A 964 36.87 -9.62 -18.96
CA THR A 964 37.34 -8.33 -18.41
C THR A 964 38.55 -8.49 -17.46
N ASN A 965 38.93 -9.72 -17.11
CA ASN A 965 40.14 -10.06 -16.36
C ASN A 965 40.21 -9.35 -15.00
N MET A 966 39.10 -9.33 -14.26
CA MET A 966 38.99 -8.64 -12.96
C MET A 966 39.97 -9.15 -11.89
N ARG A 967 40.60 -10.32 -12.09
CA ARG A 967 41.44 -10.99 -11.07
C ARG A 967 42.94 -10.74 -11.18
N ASN A 968 43.49 -10.36 -12.34
CA ASN A 968 44.93 -10.54 -12.62
C ASN A 968 45.76 -9.29 -12.97
N ARG A 969 45.26 -8.06 -12.73
CA ARG A 969 45.96 -6.83 -13.19
C ARG A 969 46.78 -6.05 -12.15
N ASN A 970 47.11 -6.64 -11.00
CA ASN A 970 47.90 -5.95 -9.96
C ASN A 970 49.41 -5.82 -10.24
N SER A 971 49.99 -6.49 -11.24
CA SER A 971 51.46 -6.58 -11.34
C SER A 971 52.17 -5.48 -12.13
N HIS A 972 51.54 -4.74 -13.06
CA HIS A 972 52.28 -3.81 -13.94
C HIS A 972 51.56 -2.51 -14.38
N ARG A 973 50.47 -2.11 -13.74
CA ARG A 973 49.84 -0.82 -14.07
C ARG A 973 50.67 0.33 -13.51
N GLN A 974 51.22 1.14 -14.42
CA GLN A 974 51.75 2.45 -14.04
C GLN A 974 50.63 3.24 -13.38
N ASP A 975 50.98 3.86 -12.27
CA ASP A 975 50.08 4.64 -11.45
C ASP A 975 49.43 5.77 -12.26
N PRO A 976 48.10 5.71 -12.53
CA PRO A 976 47.42 6.74 -13.32
C PRO A 976 47.44 8.11 -12.64
N ARG A 977 47.73 8.18 -11.34
CA ARG A 977 47.80 9.42 -10.55
C ARG A 977 48.84 10.43 -11.06
N ASN A 978 49.79 9.99 -11.90
CA ASN A 978 50.81 10.87 -12.48
C ASN A 978 50.47 11.41 -13.87
N LEU A 979 49.30 11.09 -14.44
CA LEU A 979 48.88 11.57 -15.75
C LEU A 979 47.80 12.64 -15.64
N ASP A 980 47.98 13.74 -16.38
CA ASP A 980 46.85 14.65 -16.65
C ASP A 980 45.81 13.97 -17.56
N PHE A 981 44.63 14.58 -17.64
CA PHE A 981 43.49 14.04 -18.38
C PHE A 981 43.81 13.75 -19.87
N GLU A 982 44.50 14.67 -20.55
CA GLU A 982 44.84 14.53 -21.97
C GLU A 982 45.84 13.38 -22.18
N SER A 983 46.85 13.31 -21.32
CA SER A 983 47.87 12.26 -21.32
C SER A 983 47.25 10.89 -21.02
N ALA A 984 46.30 10.83 -20.09
CA ALA A 984 45.56 9.61 -19.78
C ALA A 984 44.70 9.15 -20.97
N LEU A 985 43.94 10.07 -21.57
CA LEU A 985 43.10 9.78 -22.73
C LEU A 985 43.93 9.37 -23.96
N TRP A 986 45.01 10.09 -24.24
CA TRP A 986 45.94 9.78 -25.32
C TRP A 986 46.60 8.42 -25.12
N ARG A 987 47.05 8.13 -23.89
CA ARG A 987 47.65 6.83 -23.56
C ARG A 987 46.69 5.68 -23.82
N GLN A 988 45.42 5.81 -23.42
CA GLN A 988 44.46 4.74 -23.54
C GLN A 988 43.96 4.57 -24.97
N TYR A 989 43.56 5.66 -25.63
CA TYR A 989 42.82 5.59 -26.89
C TYR A 989 43.47 6.36 -28.05
N ARG A 990 44.71 6.85 -27.89
CA ARG A 990 45.46 7.64 -28.90
C ARG A 990 44.63 8.80 -29.46
N THR A 991 43.86 9.44 -28.59
CA THR A 991 42.98 10.56 -28.93
C THR A 991 43.22 11.71 -27.96
N THR A 992 43.18 12.93 -28.47
CA THR A 992 43.13 14.15 -27.65
C THR A 992 41.67 14.56 -27.44
N VAL A 993 41.43 15.46 -26.49
CA VAL A 993 40.16 16.19 -26.45
C VAL A 993 39.95 16.91 -27.78
N ARG A 994 38.74 16.79 -28.34
CA ARG A 994 38.39 17.51 -29.56
C ARG A 994 38.32 19.00 -29.28
N SER A 995 39.00 19.81 -30.11
CA SER A 995 38.99 21.28 -30.03
C SER A 995 37.58 21.88 -30.08
N ASP A 996 36.64 21.18 -30.71
CA ASP A 996 35.28 21.67 -30.96
C ASP A 996 34.46 21.79 -29.66
N ASP A 997 34.79 21.00 -28.64
CA ASP A 997 34.17 21.07 -27.31
C ASP A 997 34.45 22.42 -26.61
N HIS A 998 35.59 23.06 -26.89
CA HIS A 998 35.95 24.33 -26.26
C HIS A 998 35.18 25.53 -26.82
N ASN A 999 34.77 25.48 -28.08
CA ASN A 999 34.02 26.57 -28.70
C ASN A 999 32.56 26.61 -28.25
N MET A 1000 31.97 25.44 -27.95
CA MET A 1000 30.63 25.37 -27.34
C MET A 1000 30.60 26.04 -25.96
N CYS A 1001 31.60 25.77 -25.11
CA CYS A 1001 31.66 26.31 -23.75
C CYS A 1001 31.83 27.83 -23.69
N LYS A 1002 32.65 28.41 -24.58
CA LYS A 1002 32.96 29.85 -24.55
C LYS A 1002 31.75 30.75 -24.85
N ARG A 1003 30.74 30.26 -25.57
CA ARG A 1003 29.52 31.03 -25.87
C ARG A 1003 28.55 31.16 -24.69
N HIS A 1004 28.75 30.41 -23.60
CA HIS A 1004 27.83 30.39 -22.46
C HIS A 1004 28.17 31.38 -21.33
N GLY A 1005 29.30 32.09 -21.40
CA GLY A 1005 29.78 32.99 -20.34
C GLY A 1005 28.95 34.26 -20.04
N SER A 1006 27.73 34.42 -20.59
CA SER A 1006 26.92 35.64 -20.38
C SER A 1006 25.40 35.44 -20.23
N TYR A 1007 24.87 34.21 -20.22
CA TYR A 1007 23.43 34.00 -20.07
C TYR A 1007 23.07 33.53 -18.66
N LYS A 1008 22.65 34.48 -17.81
CA LYS A 1008 21.80 34.18 -16.65
C LYS A 1008 20.64 33.29 -17.13
N MET A 1009 20.42 32.16 -16.47
CA MET A 1009 19.24 31.33 -16.69
C MET A 1009 17.99 32.21 -16.71
N PHE A 1010 17.13 32.00 -17.70
CA PHE A 1010 15.83 32.66 -17.85
C PHE A 1010 14.99 32.48 -16.57
N SER A 1011 15.05 33.45 -15.65
CA SER A 1011 13.94 33.79 -14.79
C SER A 1011 13.08 34.82 -15.53
N GLY A 1012 11.77 34.58 -15.53
CA GLY A 1012 10.81 35.28 -16.39
C GLY A 1012 10.81 36.81 -16.22
N ARG A 1013 10.63 37.49 -17.35
CA ARG A 1013 10.26 38.91 -17.45
C ARG A 1013 9.02 39.21 -16.57
N SER A 1014 9.20 40.07 -15.57
CA SER A 1014 8.13 40.93 -15.06
C SER A 1014 8.37 42.35 -15.59
N ARG A 1015 7.36 42.92 -16.22
CA ARG A 1015 7.29 44.34 -16.59
C ARG A 1015 6.94 45.15 -15.35
N SER A 1016 7.81 46.07 -14.93
CA SER A 1016 7.40 47.38 -14.36
C SER A 1016 8.59 48.33 -14.23
N ASN A 1017 8.30 49.60 -14.48
CA ASN A 1017 9.18 50.77 -14.55
C ASN A 1017 9.80 51.21 -13.20
N GLU A 1018 10.89 51.98 -13.34
CA GLU A 1018 11.36 53.13 -12.53
C GLU A 1018 11.64 52.97 -11.02
N PHE A 1019 12.90 53.12 -10.59
CA PHE A 1019 13.43 54.33 -9.93
C PHE A 1019 14.94 54.22 -9.58
N LEU A 1020 15.55 55.38 -9.34
CA LEU A 1020 16.96 55.78 -9.36
C LEU A 1020 17.84 55.51 -8.10
N PHE A 1021 19.17 55.56 -8.34
CA PHE A 1021 20.33 55.83 -7.42
C PHE A 1021 20.62 54.77 -6.32
N SER A 1022 21.85 54.43 -5.92
CA SER A 1022 23.22 54.96 -6.11
C SER A 1022 24.26 53.92 -5.63
N GLU A 1023 25.45 53.97 -6.23
CA GLU A 1023 26.82 53.74 -5.71
C GLU A 1023 27.12 52.82 -4.49
N GLY A 1024 28.15 51.98 -4.68
CA GLY A 1024 29.18 51.73 -3.66
C GLY A 1024 29.12 50.37 -2.95
N PHE A 1025 29.99 49.43 -3.35
CA PHE A 1025 31.18 49.04 -2.58
C PHE A 1025 31.81 47.75 -3.13
N SER A 1026 33.09 47.87 -3.46
CA SER A 1026 34.03 46.81 -3.78
C SER A 1026 34.60 46.15 -2.51
N LYS A 1027 35.11 44.92 -2.68
CA LYS A 1027 36.08 44.19 -1.83
C LYS A 1027 35.52 43.49 -0.58
N CYS A 1028 35.50 42.17 -0.61
CA CYS A 1028 36.50 41.32 0.07
C CYS A 1028 36.27 39.85 -0.26
N SER A 1029 37.23 39.27 -0.97
CA SER A 1029 37.56 37.85 -0.97
C SER A 1029 38.17 37.45 0.38
N GLU A 1030 38.19 36.14 0.66
CA GLU A 1030 38.92 35.46 1.74
C GLU A 1030 38.28 35.44 3.14
N HIS A 1031 37.45 34.43 3.40
CA HIS A 1031 37.66 33.40 4.44
C HIS A 1031 36.34 32.68 4.70
N GLN A 1032 36.25 31.39 4.34
CA GLN A 1032 35.65 30.32 5.15
C GLN A 1032 35.76 28.97 4.41
N SER A 1033 37.00 28.52 4.23
CA SER A 1033 37.28 27.09 4.28
C SER A 1033 37.09 26.62 5.73
N LYS A 1034 36.38 25.49 5.92
CA LYS A 1034 36.14 24.72 7.16
C LYS A 1034 34.75 24.90 7.80
N LEU A 1035 33.74 24.25 7.23
CA LEU A 1035 32.75 23.52 8.02
C LEU A 1035 32.44 22.20 7.30
N LYS A 1036 32.80 21.08 7.95
CA LYS A 1036 32.26 19.76 7.61
C LYS A 1036 30.74 19.81 7.82
N PRO A 1037 29.88 19.40 6.88
CA PRO A 1037 28.49 19.16 7.21
C PRO A 1037 28.40 17.83 7.99
N PRO A 1038 27.64 17.76 9.10
CA PRO A 1038 27.34 16.50 9.76
C PRO A 1038 26.42 15.66 8.86
N SER A 1039 26.75 14.38 8.78
CA SER A 1039 25.87 13.32 8.33
C SER A 1039 24.62 13.26 9.21
N ALA A 1040 23.46 13.33 8.56
CA ALA A 1040 22.11 12.97 9.00
C ALA A 1040 21.15 14.16 8.80
N TYR A 1041 20.17 13.99 7.92
CA TYR A 1041 18.74 14.05 8.22
C TYR A 1041 17.97 14.10 6.90
N GLN A 1042 17.13 13.09 6.69
CA GLN A 1042 16.05 13.11 5.71
C GLN A 1042 14.93 13.99 6.30
N SER A 1043 14.37 14.90 5.51
CA SER A 1043 13.00 15.38 5.73
C SER A 1043 12.19 15.10 4.46
N ASN A 1044 11.14 14.29 4.62
CA ASN A 1044 10.12 14.15 3.59
C ASN A 1044 9.34 15.47 3.54
N LEU A 1045 8.94 15.90 2.34
CA LEU A 1045 8.06 17.05 2.11
C LEU A 1045 6.87 17.04 3.08
N PHE A 1046 6.31 15.86 3.34
CA PHE A 1046 5.20 15.66 4.27
C PHE A 1046 5.47 16.17 5.69
N ASP A 1047 6.66 15.93 6.27
CA ASP A 1047 6.98 16.37 7.63
C ASP A 1047 7.08 17.90 7.76
N VAL A 1048 7.42 18.58 6.65
CA VAL A 1048 7.49 20.04 6.56
C VAL A 1048 6.10 20.68 6.37
N ILE A 1049 5.14 19.95 5.79
CA ILE A 1049 3.74 20.41 5.66
C ILE A 1049 2.77 19.77 6.66
N SER A 1050 3.25 18.92 7.57
CA SER A 1050 2.46 18.33 8.67
C SER A 1050 3.10 18.47 10.06
N GLY A 1051 4.21 19.22 10.19
CA GLY A 1051 4.96 19.36 11.43
C GLY A 1051 4.22 20.12 12.54
N LYS A 1052 4.57 19.86 13.81
CA LYS A 1052 3.94 20.46 15.02
C LYS A 1052 3.88 22.00 15.03
N TYR A 1053 4.75 22.70 14.30
CA TYR A 1053 4.72 24.17 14.20
C TYR A 1053 3.51 24.70 13.42
N LEU A 1054 2.89 23.86 12.57
CA LEU A 1054 1.68 24.21 11.82
C LEU A 1054 0.44 24.33 12.69
N GLN A 1055 0.48 23.89 13.95
CA GLN A 1055 -0.59 24.13 14.92
C GLN A 1055 -0.83 25.63 15.19
N ARG A 1056 0.15 26.49 14.88
CA ARG A 1056 0.00 27.96 14.92
C ARG A 1056 -0.35 28.59 13.58
N CYS A 1057 -0.34 27.80 12.51
CA CYS A 1057 -0.67 28.25 11.17
C CYS A 1057 -2.18 28.12 10.92
N THR A 1058 -2.80 29.19 10.43
CA THR A 1058 -4.20 29.16 9.99
C THR A 1058 -4.33 28.84 8.49
N ASP A 1059 -3.28 29.07 7.71
CA ASP A 1059 -3.22 28.77 6.27
C ASP A 1059 -1.77 28.59 5.81
N THR A 1060 -1.43 27.43 5.26
CA THR A 1060 -0.09 27.12 4.74
C THR A 1060 -0.12 26.98 3.23
N HIS A 1061 0.79 27.67 2.56
CA HIS A 1061 0.98 27.53 1.12
C HIS A 1061 2.47 27.32 0.81
N PHE A 1062 2.77 26.28 0.04
CA PHE A 1062 4.12 26.07 -0.49
C PHE A 1062 4.13 26.43 -1.97
N ASP A 1063 4.87 27.48 -2.32
CA ASP A 1063 5.13 27.87 -3.69
C ASP A 1063 6.38 27.12 -4.18
N GLU A 1064 6.13 26.04 -4.92
CA GLU A 1064 7.18 25.16 -5.46
C GLU A 1064 8.10 25.88 -6.44
N ARG A 1065 7.58 26.85 -7.20
CA ARG A 1065 8.39 27.60 -8.19
C ARG A 1065 9.32 28.60 -7.52
N ALA A 1066 8.88 29.22 -6.43
CA ALA A 1066 9.70 30.12 -5.62
C ALA A 1066 10.52 29.37 -4.54
N ASN A 1067 10.28 28.07 -4.37
CA ASN A 1067 10.79 27.26 -3.27
C ASN A 1067 10.58 27.95 -1.92
N ARG A 1068 9.34 28.34 -1.62
CA ARG A 1068 9.01 29.18 -0.48
C ARG A 1068 7.77 28.66 0.24
N LEU A 1069 7.88 28.48 1.56
CA LEU A 1069 6.75 28.15 2.42
C LEU A 1069 6.21 29.43 3.07
N THR A 1070 4.95 29.75 2.84
CA THR A 1070 4.22 30.81 3.53
C THR A 1070 3.22 30.20 4.52
N CYS A 1071 3.12 30.83 5.69
CA CYS A 1071 2.22 30.43 6.75
C CYS A 1071 1.54 31.66 7.35
N ALA A 1072 0.21 31.72 7.27
CA ALA A 1072 -0.58 32.73 7.96
C ALA A 1072 -0.70 32.39 9.45
N THR A 1073 -0.40 33.35 10.32
CA THR A 1073 -0.62 33.28 11.77
C THR A 1073 -1.62 34.36 12.20
N LYS A 1074 -1.99 34.36 13.49
CA LYS A 1074 -2.87 35.40 14.06
C LYS A 1074 -2.27 36.82 14.02
N HIS A 1075 -0.95 36.94 13.83
CA HIS A 1075 -0.22 38.21 13.86
C HIS A 1075 0.41 38.62 12.52
N GLY A 1076 0.27 37.82 11.45
CA GLY A 1076 0.77 38.14 10.12
C GLY A 1076 1.06 36.90 9.27
N ALA A 1077 1.67 37.07 8.09
CA ALA A 1077 2.18 35.95 7.29
C ALA A 1077 3.68 35.79 7.53
N ALA A 1078 4.11 34.59 7.90
CA ALA A 1078 5.52 34.22 8.02
C ALA A 1078 5.96 33.44 6.78
N GLU A 1079 7.14 33.75 6.26
CA GLU A 1079 7.70 33.06 5.09
C GLU A 1079 9.08 32.50 5.36
N VAL A 1080 9.37 31.33 4.78
CA VAL A 1080 10.71 30.75 4.75
C VAL A 1080 11.05 30.38 3.31
N ALA A 1081 12.14 30.94 2.81
CA ALA A 1081 12.74 30.56 1.55
C ALA A 1081 13.59 29.29 1.74
N ASN A 1082 13.47 28.38 0.78
CA ASN A 1082 14.13 27.07 0.76
C ASN A 1082 13.93 26.25 2.05
N PRO A 1083 12.68 25.91 2.40
CA PRO A 1083 12.39 25.12 3.60
C PRO A 1083 13.08 23.74 3.59
N TYR A 1084 13.50 23.23 2.42
CA TYR A 1084 14.26 21.98 2.28
C TYR A 1084 15.68 22.03 2.88
N ALA A 1085 16.23 23.22 3.09
CA ALA A 1085 17.54 23.39 3.73
C ALA A 1085 17.44 23.42 5.27
N CYS A 1086 16.23 23.41 5.83
CA CYS A 1086 15.99 23.53 7.26
C CYS A 1086 15.95 22.14 7.91
N SER A 1087 16.69 21.97 9.01
CA SER A 1087 16.57 20.77 9.85
C SER A 1087 15.29 20.80 10.68
N THR A 1088 14.87 21.99 11.14
CA THR A 1088 13.57 22.23 11.79
C THR A 1088 13.03 23.62 11.50
N LEU A 1089 11.71 23.77 11.50
CA LEU A 1089 11.03 25.07 11.46
C LEU A 1089 10.39 25.38 12.81
N LYS A 1090 10.59 26.59 13.32
CA LYS A 1090 9.99 27.06 14.58
C LYS A 1090 9.48 28.48 14.47
N PHE A 1091 8.36 28.74 15.14
CA PHE A 1091 7.90 30.10 15.38
C PHE A 1091 8.70 30.77 16.51
N THR A 1092 9.14 32.00 16.27
CA THR A 1092 9.62 32.88 17.33
C THR A 1092 8.46 33.34 18.21
N HIS A 1093 8.78 34.06 19.29
CA HIS A 1093 7.76 34.72 20.11
C HIS A 1093 7.09 35.89 19.37
N SER A 1094 7.66 36.34 18.26
CA SER A 1094 7.13 37.37 17.35
C SER A 1094 6.45 36.80 16.10
N ASP A 1095 6.06 35.51 16.12
CA ASP A 1095 5.39 34.83 15.02
C ASP A 1095 6.16 34.80 13.68
N GLN A 1096 7.49 34.92 13.73
CA GLN A 1096 8.35 34.66 12.56
C GLN A 1096 8.67 33.18 12.48
N LEU A 1097 8.57 32.60 11.28
CA LEU A 1097 8.95 31.22 11.03
C LEU A 1097 10.45 31.19 10.71
N LEU A 1098 11.25 30.57 11.59
CA LEU A 1098 12.70 30.46 11.43
C LEU A 1098 13.11 29.04 11.03
N CYS A 1099 14.03 29.00 10.08
CA CYS A 1099 14.74 27.83 9.59
C CYS A 1099 15.98 27.59 10.47
N PHE A 1100 16.07 26.41 11.11
CA PHE A 1100 17.20 26.02 11.97
C PHE A 1100 17.98 24.85 11.38
#